data_AF-A0A8I1P3T7-F1
#
_entry.id   AF-A0A8I1P3T7-F1
#
_cell.length_a   1.000
_cell.length_b   1.000
_cell.length_c   1.000
_cell.angle_alpha   90.00
_cell.angle_beta   90.00
_cell.angle_gamma   90.00
#
_symmetry.space_group_name_H-M   'P 1'
#
loop_
_entity.id
_entity.type
_entity.pdbx_description
1 polymer ?
#
loop_
_entity_poly.entity_id
_entity_poly.type
_entity_poly.pdbx_seq_one_letter_code
_entity_poly.pdbx_strand_id
1 'polypeptide(L)'
;MSAGPATATAPRRARRRFGLASLITGVATAVLLALAFFAIFADWVVPYDPLKQNLIQALQGPSAAHWLGTDDLGRDVLSRLIYGCRIAVIAAAEGTSIAILLGVPLGLFIGYRGGWWDWVVMRVVEAVVSIPGIMVAIVIIALLGAGLHRAMIALGILFSTSFLRLARGVVLAEREEVYVRSARVVGASDGRILLRHIFPNIAPPLIVQVTLTVGAVLLAEAGLSFIGLGVQPPQASWGTMLNTAAAFMDLNWFLAIPPGIAIIVTVLSVNLLGDVLRDSIGRGIAVTARPQAPAAQPAAAGAVSVAGGAAPCTHGKDEVLRVEGLHVMVSGRDGAEVPVITDLSLGIARGETLGLVGESGSGKTLTGLAILGLTGATVRTASGSIVLNGRDLRRLPPRQLEKVRGNEVAMVFQDPTTSLNPAFTVGSQIAEVLRTKLGLGAKPAWERAVELIDRVGIPRPAERARAYPHELSGGMAQRIAIARALSCNPSLLIADEPTTALDVTVQQEILDLFRDLQDEFGMAILFVTHDLAVAADICDRISVMYAGEMVEMAGVNALFSDPRHPYTRGLLSAMPHAADRNPPLPTIRGNVPRPGSWPAGCRFSNRCDFYRPGACDRLVPLTGSGRLVRCVRAGEIELRAAS
;
A
#
# COMPACT_ATOMS: atom_id res chain seq x y z
N MET A 1 11.20 -53.01 24.80
CA MET A 1 10.23 -53.04 23.68
C MET A 1 10.26 -51.69 23.00
N SER A 2 10.50 -51.72 21.70
CA SER A 2 10.86 -50.62 20.79
C SER A 2 9.70 -49.70 20.45
N ALA A 3 9.95 -48.40 20.41
CA ALA A 3 9.18 -47.44 19.61
C ALA A 3 10.14 -46.44 18.98
N GLY A 4 10.38 -46.57 17.67
CA GLY A 4 11.18 -45.65 16.88
C GLY A 4 10.36 -44.45 16.39
N PRO A 5 11.01 -43.37 15.91
CA PRO A 5 10.33 -42.16 15.47
C PRO A 5 9.73 -42.34 14.08
N ALA A 6 8.46 -41.93 13.94
CA ALA A 6 7.75 -41.92 12.67
C ALA A 6 8.28 -40.80 11.76
N THR A 7 8.94 -41.18 10.66
CA THR A 7 9.29 -40.27 9.57
C THR A 7 8.04 -39.89 8.79
N ALA A 8 7.63 -38.63 8.87
CA ALA A 8 6.57 -38.06 8.05
C ALA A 8 7.02 -37.97 6.57
N THR A 9 6.52 -38.86 5.72
CA THR A 9 6.68 -38.78 4.27
C THR A 9 5.83 -37.64 3.71
N ALA A 10 6.47 -36.62 3.14
CA ALA A 10 5.82 -35.57 2.35
C ALA A 10 5.04 -36.18 1.15
N PRO A 11 3.93 -35.57 0.70
CA PRO A 11 3.06 -36.20 -0.27
C PRO A 11 3.66 -36.14 -1.69
N ARG A 12 3.86 -37.32 -2.29
CA ARG A 12 4.21 -37.55 -3.71
C ARG A 12 3.28 -36.85 -4.75
N ARG A 13 2.15 -36.26 -4.31
CA ARG A 13 1.23 -35.50 -5.18
C ARG A 13 1.74 -34.12 -5.60
N ALA A 14 2.63 -33.48 -4.82
CA ALA A 14 3.16 -32.15 -5.16
C ALA A 14 4.11 -32.16 -6.37
N ARG A 15 4.93 -33.23 -6.50
CA ARG A 15 5.90 -33.37 -7.61
C ARG A 15 5.25 -33.58 -8.98
N ARG A 16 4.08 -34.22 -9.06
CA ARG A 16 3.35 -34.42 -10.34
C ARG A 16 2.65 -33.15 -10.83
N ARG A 17 2.14 -32.29 -9.93
CA ARG A 17 1.54 -30.99 -10.31
C ARG A 17 2.56 -30.02 -10.88
N PHE A 18 3.78 -30.01 -10.34
CA PHE A 18 4.88 -29.19 -10.85
C PHE A 18 5.28 -29.55 -12.29
N GLY A 19 5.29 -30.84 -12.65
CA GLY A 19 5.64 -31.28 -14.01
C GLY A 19 4.55 -31.01 -15.06
N LEU A 20 3.26 -31.05 -14.67
CA LEU A 20 2.16 -30.76 -15.59
C LEU A 20 2.04 -29.25 -15.87
N ALA A 21 2.18 -28.42 -14.82
CA ALA A 21 2.18 -26.97 -14.98
C ALA A 21 3.34 -26.49 -15.86
N SER A 22 4.56 -26.99 -15.63
CA SER A 22 5.72 -26.64 -16.45
C SER A 22 5.60 -27.11 -17.90
N LEU A 23 4.94 -28.26 -18.15
CA LEU A 23 4.66 -28.75 -19.49
C LEU A 23 3.67 -27.83 -20.23
N ILE A 24 2.56 -27.45 -19.58
CA ILE A 24 1.55 -26.56 -20.16
C ILE A 24 2.16 -25.19 -20.48
N THR A 25 2.97 -24.64 -19.57
CA THR A 25 3.72 -23.40 -19.82
C THR A 25 4.68 -23.56 -21.00
N GLY A 26 5.41 -24.68 -21.09
CA GLY A 26 6.33 -24.96 -22.19
C GLY A 26 5.62 -25.00 -23.53
N VAL A 27 4.46 -25.64 -23.61
CA VAL A 27 3.63 -25.70 -24.82
C VAL A 27 3.10 -24.31 -25.19
N ALA A 28 2.52 -23.57 -24.25
CA ALA A 28 2.01 -22.22 -24.52
C ALA A 28 3.12 -21.27 -25.00
N THR A 29 4.31 -21.36 -24.39
CA THR A 29 5.48 -20.57 -24.80
C THR A 29 5.93 -20.95 -26.21
N ALA A 30 6.01 -22.26 -26.52
CA ALA A 30 6.39 -22.74 -27.85
C ALA A 30 5.41 -22.27 -28.93
N VAL A 31 4.10 -22.29 -28.65
CA VAL A 31 3.06 -21.79 -29.55
C VAL A 31 3.25 -20.29 -29.81
N LEU A 32 3.47 -19.48 -28.78
CA LEU A 32 3.68 -18.04 -28.95
C LEU A 32 4.97 -17.71 -29.71
N LEU A 33 6.04 -18.48 -29.49
CA LEU A 33 7.28 -18.37 -30.25
C LEU A 33 7.07 -18.75 -31.73
N ALA A 34 6.30 -19.80 -32.00
CA ALA A 34 5.94 -20.18 -33.36
C ALA A 34 5.10 -19.09 -34.06
N LEU A 35 4.11 -18.51 -33.36
CA LEU A 35 3.30 -17.40 -33.88
C LEU A 35 4.17 -16.16 -34.17
N ALA A 36 5.08 -15.81 -33.27
CA ALA A 36 6.03 -14.72 -33.50
C ALA A 36 6.95 -15.00 -34.70
N PHE A 37 7.43 -16.23 -34.82
CA PHE A 37 8.23 -16.67 -35.97
C PHE A 37 7.46 -16.55 -37.29
N PHE A 38 6.24 -17.09 -37.36
CA PHE A 38 5.39 -16.99 -38.55
C PHE A 38 5.01 -15.54 -38.87
N ALA A 39 4.77 -14.71 -37.87
CA ALA A 39 4.47 -13.29 -38.07
C ALA A 39 5.66 -12.53 -38.67
N ILE A 40 6.89 -12.76 -38.17
CA ILE A 40 8.09 -12.06 -38.63
C ILE A 40 8.51 -12.58 -40.01
N PHE A 41 8.65 -13.90 -40.15
CA PHE A 41 9.20 -14.55 -41.33
C PHE A 41 8.14 -14.99 -42.36
N ALA A 42 6.92 -14.42 -42.32
CA ALA A 42 5.84 -14.81 -43.22
C ALA A 42 6.27 -14.82 -44.70
N ASP A 43 6.98 -13.79 -45.15
CA ASP A 43 7.39 -13.67 -46.56
C ASP A 43 8.36 -14.79 -47.01
N TRP A 44 9.02 -15.47 -46.07
CA TRP A 44 9.99 -16.54 -46.35
C TRP A 44 9.43 -17.94 -46.11
N VAL A 45 8.47 -18.06 -45.19
CA VAL A 45 7.92 -19.36 -44.76
C VAL A 45 6.73 -19.79 -45.62
N VAL A 46 6.08 -18.83 -46.27
CA VAL A 46 4.85 -19.05 -47.02
C VAL A 46 5.12 -19.85 -48.31
N PRO A 47 4.38 -20.96 -48.58
CA PRO A 47 4.58 -21.78 -49.78
C PRO A 47 4.20 -21.10 -51.10
N TYR A 48 3.16 -20.25 -51.08
CA TYR A 48 2.62 -19.59 -52.27
C TYR A 48 2.28 -18.12 -51.96
N ASP A 49 2.34 -17.24 -52.96
CA ASP A 49 1.86 -15.86 -52.79
C ASP A 49 0.39 -15.88 -52.29
N PRO A 50 0.09 -15.30 -51.09
CA PRO A 50 -1.24 -15.35 -50.48
C PRO A 50 -2.31 -14.61 -51.29
N LEU A 51 -1.92 -13.77 -52.24
CA LEU A 51 -2.82 -13.00 -53.10
C LEU A 51 -3.02 -13.64 -54.48
N LYS A 52 -2.20 -14.65 -54.85
CA LYS A 52 -2.26 -15.29 -56.16
C LYS A 52 -3.52 -16.13 -56.31
N GLN A 53 -4.37 -15.76 -57.27
CA GLN A 53 -5.65 -16.41 -57.53
C GLN A 53 -5.55 -17.47 -58.61
N ASN A 54 -6.30 -18.58 -58.45
CA ASN A 54 -6.45 -19.62 -59.45
C ASN A 54 -7.85 -20.22 -59.39
N LEU A 55 -8.80 -19.65 -60.13
CA LEU A 55 -10.22 -20.03 -60.10
C LEU A 55 -10.48 -21.50 -60.47
N ILE A 56 -9.58 -22.14 -61.22
CA ILE A 56 -9.68 -23.58 -61.55
C ILE A 56 -9.53 -24.44 -60.29
N GLN A 57 -8.74 -23.95 -59.34
CA GLN A 57 -8.49 -24.61 -58.06
C GLN A 57 -9.32 -24.00 -56.93
N ALA A 58 -10.44 -23.32 -57.20
CA ALA A 58 -11.28 -22.76 -56.15
C ALA A 58 -11.93 -23.84 -55.27
N LEU A 59 -12.06 -23.54 -53.96
CA LEU A 59 -12.75 -24.37 -52.96
C LEU A 59 -12.25 -25.82 -52.84
N GLN A 60 -10.98 -26.10 -53.15
CA GLN A 60 -10.42 -27.45 -53.01
C GLN A 60 -10.15 -27.79 -51.55
N GLY A 61 -10.43 -29.04 -51.18
CA GLY A 61 -10.02 -29.59 -49.89
C GLY A 61 -8.50 -29.78 -49.78
N PRO A 62 -8.02 -30.22 -48.61
CA PRO A 62 -6.60 -30.53 -48.37
C PRO A 62 -6.02 -31.46 -49.43
N SER A 63 -4.89 -31.07 -50.02
CA SER A 63 -4.18 -31.84 -51.04
C SER A 63 -2.67 -31.73 -50.88
N ALA A 64 -1.91 -32.55 -51.60
CA ALA A 64 -0.44 -32.49 -51.58
C ALA A 64 0.10 -31.14 -52.11
N ALA A 65 -0.62 -30.51 -53.04
CA ALA A 65 -0.28 -29.18 -53.55
C ALA A 65 -0.67 -28.06 -52.58
N HIS A 66 -1.83 -28.18 -51.93
CA HIS A 66 -2.37 -27.21 -50.98
C HIS A 66 -2.72 -27.89 -49.65
N TRP A 67 -1.81 -27.85 -48.67
CA TRP A 67 -1.91 -28.64 -47.44
C TRP A 67 -3.19 -28.38 -46.63
N LEU A 68 -3.70 -27.15 -46.66
CA LEU A 68 -4.96 -26.77 -46.01
C LEU A 68 -6.09 -26.47 -47.01
N GLY A 69 -5.89 -26.82 -48.29
CA GLY A 69 -6.83 -26.51 -49.37
C GLY A 69 -6.73 -25.07 -49.86
N THR A 70 -7.72 -24.67 -50.65
CA THR A 70 -7.79 -23.36 -51.30
C THR A 70 -9.12 -22.64 -51.02
N ASP A 71 -9.09 -21.31 -51.02
CA ASP A 71 -10.28 -20.49 -50.80
C ASP A 71 -11.15 -20.35 -52.07
N ASP A 72 -12.18 -19.52 -51.97
CA ASP A 72 -13.15 -19.19 -53.03
C ASP A 72 -12.52 -18.66 -54.33
N LEU A 73 -11.31 -18.06 -54.24
CA LEU A 73 -10.56 -17.58 -55.40
C LEU A 73 -9.37 -18.49 -55.76
N GLY A 74 -9.31 -19.69 -55.16
CA GLY A 74 -8.22 -20.64 -55.37
C GLY A 74 -6.90 -20.22 -54.73
N ARG A 75 -6.92 -19.33 -53.72
CA ARG A 75 -5.71 -18.92 -52.99
C ARG A 75 -5.41 -19.95 -51.90
N ASP A 76 -4.13 -20.22 -51.65
CA ASP A 76 -3.69 -21.22 -50.68
C ASP A 76 -4.03 -20.82 -49.22
N VAL A 77 -4.79 -21.67 -48.52
CA VAL A 77 -5.28 -21.38 -47.16
C VAL A 77 -4.16 -21.30 -46.14
N LEU A 78 -3.10 -22.11 -46.27
CA LEU A 78 -1.96 -22.11 -45.35
C LEU A 78 -1.15 -20.81 -45.46
N SER A 79 -0.88 -20.38 -46.69
CA SER A 79 -0.19 -19.12 -47.00
C SER A 79 -0.95 -17.92 -46.43
N ARG A 80 -2.28 -17.92 -46.57
CA ARG A 80 -3.15 -16.91 -45.96
C ARG A 80 -3.17 -16.97 -44.43
N LEU A 81 -3.15 -18.17 -43.84
CA LEU A 81 -3.15 -18.36 -42.40
C LEU A 81 -1.90 -17.76 -41.74
N ILE A 82 -0.74 -17.95 -42.37
CA ILE A 82 0.56 -17.41 -41.92
C ILE A 82 0.56 -15.87 -42.03
N TYR A 83 0.08 -15.31 -43.14
CA TYR A 83 -0.07 -13.84 -43.25
C TYR A 83 -1.10 -13.29 -42.27
N GLY A 84 -2.20 -14.00 -42.04
CA GLY A 84 -3.19 -13.65 -41.02
C GLY A 84 -2.59 -13.62 -39.62
N CYS A 85 -1.62 -14.50 -39.31
CA CYS A 85 -0.87 -14.48 -38.06
C CYS A 85 -0.08 -13.18 -37.88
N ARG A 86 0.57 -12.67 -38.94
CA ARG A 86 1.27 -11.37 -38.92
C ARG A 86 0.31 -10.24 -38.57
N ILE A 87 -0.86 -10.20 -39.21
CA ILE A 87 -1.90 -9.20 -38.96
C ILE A 87 -2.42 -9.28 -37.52
N ALA A 88 -2.68 -10.48 -37.01
CA ALA A 88 -3.13 -10.71 -35.65
C ALA A 88 -2.12 -10.20 -34.60
N VAL A 89 -0.82 -10.46 -34.81
CA VAL A 89 0.25 -9.98 -33.92
C VAL A 89 0.36 -8.45 -33.94
N ILE A 90 0.30 -7.83 -35.12
CA ILE A 90 0.32 -6.37 -35.26
C ILE A 90 -0.88 -5.75 -34.54
N ALA A 91 -2.08 -6.32 -34.75
CA ALA A 91 -3.31 -5.88 -34.11
C ALA A 91 -3.22 -5.91 -32.58
N ALA A 92 -2.80 -7.05 -32.03
CA ALA A 92 -2.60 -7.25 -30.61
C ALA A 92 -1.58 -6.25 -30.03
N ALA A 93 -0.45 -6.05 -30.71
CA ALA A 93 0.59 -5.12 -30.26
C ALA A 93 0.11 -3.67 -30.26
N GLU A 94 -0.53 -3.21 -31.33
CA GLU A 94 -1.04 -1.83 -31.45
C GLU A 94 -2.14 -1.54 -30.43
N GLY A 95 -3.21 -2.35 -30.43
CA GLY A 95 -4.36 -2.12 -29.55
C GLY A 95 -3.98 -2.17 -28.07
N THR A 96 -3.15 -3.15 -27.69
CA THR A 96 -2.73 -3.31 -26.29
C THR A 96 -1.73 -2.22 -25.86
N SER A 97 -0.79 -1.83 -26.72
CA SER A 97 0.18 -0.77 -26.38
C SER A 97 -0.53 0.57 -26.15
N ILE A 98 -1.49 0.92 -27.01
CA ILE A 98 -2.30 2.13 -26.85
C ILE A 98 -3.10 2.07 -25.53
N ALA A 99 -3.72 0.93 -25.24
CA ALA A 99 -4.48 0.74 -24.01
C ALA A 99 -3.63 0.93 -22.74
N ILE A 100 -2.40 0.40 -22.73
CA ILE A 100 -1.46 0.55 -21.62
C ILE A 100 -0.97 2.00 -21.50
N LEU A 101 -0.50 2.58 -22.61
CA LEU A 101 0.11 3.92 -22.63
C LEU A 101 -0.87 5.03 -22.20
N LEU A 102 -2.17 4.85 -22.49
CA LEU A 102 -3.21 5.77 -22.05
C LEU A 102 -3.74 5.42 -20.65
N GLY A 103 -4.08 4.14 -20.44
CA GLY A 103 -4.82 3.72 -19.27
C GLY A 103 -4.00 3.71 -17.98
N VAL A 104 -2.78 3.16 -18.02
CA VAL A 104 -1.95 2.98 -16.81
C VAL A 104 -1.50 4.32 -16.22
N PRO A 105 -0.91 5.26 -16.99
CA PRO A 105 -0.49 6.55 -16.43
C PRO A 105 -1.66 7.37 -15.87
N LEU A 106 -2.81 7.38 -16.58
CA LEU A 106 -3.98 8.12 -16.14
C LEU A 106 -4.59 7.48 -14.87
N GLY A 107 -4.67 6.15 -14.82
CA GLY A 107 -5.13 5.41 -13.64
C GLY A 107 -4.23 5.59 -12.41
N LEU A 108 -2.91 5.54 -12.61
CA LEU A 108 -1.90 5.88 -11.58
C LEU A 108 -2.11 7.29 -11.04
N PHE A 109 -2.26 8.27 -11.93
CA PHE A 109 -2.41 9.68 -11.57
C PHE A 109 -3.69 9.94 -10.77
N ILE A 110 -4.86 9.51 -11.26
CA ILE A 110 -6.14 9.76 -10.58
C ILE A 110 -6.27 8.93 -9.30
N GLY A 111 -5.75 7.70 -9.28
CA GLY A 111 -5.76 6.84 -8.09
C GLY A 111 -4.92 7.45 -6.96
N TYR A 112 -3.75 8.01 -7.29
CA TYR A 112 -2.88 8.63 -6.30
C TYR A 112 -3.44 9.98 -5.82
N ARG A 113 -3.81 10.87 -6.75
CA ARG A 113 -4.21 12.24 -6.42
C ARG A 113 -5.64 12.34 -5.87
N GLY A 114 -6.55 11.48 -6.32
CA GLY A 114 -7.95 11.47 -5.91
C GLY A 114 -8.69 12.77 -6.21
N GLY A 115 -9.82 12.96 -5.53
CA GLY A 115 -10.58 14.22 -5.52
C GLY A 115 -11.27 14.53 -6.85
N TRP A 116 -11.21 15.81 -7.26
CA TRP A 116 -11.89 16.29 -8.46
C TRP A 116 -11.46 15.57 -9.75
N TRP A 117 -10.16 15.33 -9.91
CA TRP A 117 -9.62 14.62 -11.07
C TRP A 117 -10.17 13.21 -11.20
N ASP A 118 -10.24 12.52 -10.07
CA ASP A 118 -10.81 11.17 -10.01
C ASP A 118 -12.29 11.18 -10.41
N TRP A 119 -13.06 12.12 -9.87
CA TRP A 119 -14.48 12.26 -10.19
C TRP A 119 -14.71 12.53 -11.69
N VAL A 120 -14.03 13.52 -12.29
CA VAL A 120 -14.21 13.87 -13.71
C VAL A 120 -13.83 12.71 -14.62
N VAL A 121 -12.65 12.13 -14.42
CA VAL A 121 -12.15 11.05 -15.29
C VAL A 121 -13.04 9.82 -15.18
N MET A 122 -13.49 9.47 -13.98
CA MET A 122 -14.39 8.32 -13.81
C MET A 122 -15.77 8.55 -14.43
N ARG A 123 -16.31 9.78 -14.43
CA ARG A 123 -17.55 10.10 -15.16
C ARG A 123 -17.40 9.90 -16.68
N VAL A 124 -16.28 10.32 -17.26
CA VAL A 124 -15.98 10.08 -18.68
C VAL A 124 -15.86 8.58 -18.96
N VAL A 125 -15.13 7.85 -18.13
CA VAL A 125 -14.95 6.39 -18.27
C VAL A 125 -16.28 5.66 -18.18
N GLU A 126 -17.14 6.00 -17.23
CA GLU A 126 -18.48 5.41 -17.10
C GLU A 126 -19.38 5.72 -18.28
N ALA A 127 -19.31 6.95 -18.82
CA ALA A 127 -20.05 7.31 -20.03
C ALA A 127 -19.58 6.44 -21.22
N VAL A 128 -18.26 6.27 -21.41
CA VAL A 128 -17.69 5.43 -22.49
C VAL A 128 -18.08 3.97 -22.32
N VAL A 129 -17.97 3.42 -21.11
CA VAL A 129 -18.28 2.00 -20.81
C VAL A 129 -19.78 1.71 -20.85
N SER A 130 -20.65 2.72 -20.75
CA SER A 130 -22.10 2.53 -20.89
C SER A 130 -22.52 2.21 -22.33
N ILE A 131 -21.67 2.51 -23.32
CA ILE A 131 -21.91 2.19 -24.74
C ILE A 131 -21.29 0.82 -25.04
N PRO A 132 -22.01 -0.12 -25.69
CA PRO A 132 -21.44 -1.38 -26.12
C PRO A 132 -20.19 -1.17 -26.98
N GLY A 133 -19.07 -1.81 -26.60
CA GLY A 133 -17.77 -1.57 -27.23
C GLY A 133 -17.74 -1.75 -28.75
N ILE A 134 -18.52 -2.71 -29.27
CA ILE A 134 -18.64 -2.93 -30.71
C ILE A 134 -19.32 -1.75 -31.43
N MET A 135 -20.29 -1.08 -30.79
CA MET A 135 -20.93 0.09 -31.38
C MET A 135 -19.97 1.27 -31.45
N VAL A 136 -19.16 1.47 -30.39
CA VAL A 136 -18.10 2.48 -30.40
C VAL A 136 -17.10 2.21 -31.52
N ALA A 137 -16.67 0.96 -31.68
CA ALA A 137 -15.77 0.56 -32.76
C ALA A 137 -16.38 0.81 -34.15
N ILE A 138 -17.65 0.43 -34.38
CA ILE A 138 -18.36 0.65 -35.65
C ILE A 138 -18.47 2.14 -35.96
N VAL A 139 -18.89 2.97 -35.01
CA VAL A 139 -19.03 4.43 -35.20
C VAL A 139 -17.67 5.06 -35.52
N ILE A 140 -16.61 4.66 -34.79
CA ILE A 140 -15.26 5.16 -35.04
C ILE A 140 -14.78 4.76 -36.43
N ILE A 141 -15.00 3.51 -36.85
CA ILE A 141 -14.64 3.03 -38.18
C ILE A 141 -15.47 3.73 -39.27
N ALA A 142 -16.75 4.01 -39.04
CA ALA A 142 -17.58 4.77 -39.97
C ALA A 142 -17.07 6.21 -40.18
N LEU A 143 -16.53 6.84 -39.12
CA LEU A 143 -15.99 8.21 -39.19
C LEU A 143 -14.57 8.27 -39.76
N LEU A 144 -13.69 7.37 -39.32
CA LEU A 144 -12.27 7.37 -39.70
C LEU A 144 -12.01 6.55 -40.97
N GLY A 145 -12.98 5.76 -41.44
CA GLY A 145 -12.87 4.81 -42.54
C GLY A 145 -12.30 3.46 -42.10
N ALA A 146 -12.59 2.41 -42.88
CA ALA A 146 -12.14 1.06 -42.61
C ALA A 146 -10.61 0.90 -42.70
N GLY A 147 -10.08 -0.02 -41.90
CA GLY A 147 -8.66 -0.35 -41.88
C GLY A 147 -8.16 -0.80 -40.51
N LEU A 148 -7.16 -1.69 -40.51
CA LEU A 148 -6.61 -2.32 -39.32
C LEU A 148 -6.17 -1.30 -38.26
N HIS A 149 -5.24 -0.40 -38.62
CA HIS A 149 -4.65 0.54 -37.66
C HIS A 149 -5.68 1.49 -37.04
N ARG A 150 -6.67 1.94 -37.82
CA ARG A 150 -7.76 2.80 -37.33
C ARG A 150 -8.64 2.06 -36.34
N ALA A 151 -8.97 0.81 -36.64
CA ALA A 151 -9.70 -0.06 -35.71
C ALA A 151 -8.91 -0.34 -34.42
N MET A 152 -7.59 -0.55 -34.51
CA MET A 152 -6.75 -0.80 -33.33
C MET A 152 -6.58 0.43 -32.44
N ILE A 153 -6.50 1.63 -33.02
CA ILE A 153 -6.54 2.88 -32.24
C ILE A 153 -7.86 3.00 -31.49
N ALA A 154 -8.98 2.76 -32.16
CA ALA A 154 -10.32 2.79 -31.57
C ALA A 154 -10.45 1.82 -30.38
N LEU A 155 -10.09 0.56 -30.61
CA LEU A 155 -10.13 -0.50 -29.60
C LEU A 155 -9.13 -0.22 -28.47
N GLY A 156 -7.93 0.28 -28.77
CA GLY A 156 -6.93 0.63 -27.77
C GLY A 156 -7.41 1.72 -26.82
N ILE A 157 -8.08 2.76 -27.34
CA ILE A 157 -8.72 3.79 -26.50
C ILE A 157 -9.82 3.17 -25.64
N LEU A 158 -10.66 2.31 -26.20
CA LEU A 158 -11.73 1.65 -25.45
C LEU A 158 -11.16 0.77 -24.31
N PHE A 159 -10.18 -0.09 -24.61
CA PHE A 159 -9.54 -0.97 -23.63
C PHE A 159 -8.66 -0.23 -22.63
N SER A 160 -8.21 1.00 -22.93
CA SER A 160 -7.50 1.85 -21.97
C SER A 160 -8.30 2.10 -20.69
N THR A 161 -9.63 2.11 -20.79
CA THR A 161 -10.53 2.27 -19.64
C THR A 161 -10.40 1.13 -18.62
N SER A 162 -10.16 -0.11 -19.08
CA SER A 162 -9.92 -1.26 -18.22
C SER A 162 -8.62 -1.14 -17.44
N PHE A 163 -7.53 -0.73 -18.10
CA PHE A 163 -6.24 -0.48 -17.45
C PHE A 163 -6.32 0.69 -16.45
N LEU A 164 -7.01 1.76 -16.82
CA LEU A 164 -7.23 2.92 -15.97
C LEU A 164 -7.97 2.52 -14.69
N ARG A 165 -9.08 1.80 -14.81
CA ARG A 165 -9.88 1.35 -13.66
C ARG A 165 -9.09 0.41 -12.76
N LEU A 166 -8.33 -0.52 -13.35
CA LEU A 166 -7.50 -1.45 -12.60
C LEU A 166 -6.38 -0.73 -11.86
N ALA A 167 -5.58 0.09 -12.56
CA ALA A 167 -4.50 0.86 -11.96
C ALA A 167 -5.02 1.77 -10.85
N ARG A 168 -6.10 2.50 -11.08
CA ARG A 168 -6.77 3.33 -10.06
C ARG A 168 -7.17 2.50 -8.85
N GLY A 169 -7.86 1.38 -9.05
CA GLY A 169 -8.38 0.53 -7.98
C GLY A 169 -7.28 0.00 -7.06
N VAL A 170 -6.17 -0.47 -7.63
CA VAL A 170 -5.02 -0.97 -6.86
C VAL A 170 -4.28 0.18 -6.17
N VAL A 171 -4.06 1.30 -6.85
CA VAL A 171 -3.37 2.48 -6.27
C VAL A 171 -4.11 3.07 -5.08
N LEU A 172 -5.45 3.04 -5.09
CA LEU A 172 -6.27 3.52 -3.97
C LEU A 172 -6.02 2.72 -2.69
N ALA A 173 -5.81 1.41 -2.79
CA ALA A 173 -5.43 0.57 -1.67
C ALA A 173 -3.95 0.80 -1.30
N GLU A 174 -3.07 0.73 -2.30
CA GLU A 174 -1.62 0.76 -2.11
C GLU A 174 -1.13 2.08 -1.47
N ARG A 175 -1.76 3.21 -1.79
CA ARG A 175 -1.36 4.53 -1.23
C ARG A 175 -1.60 4.66 0.27
N GLU A 176 -2.42 3.79 0.86
CA GLU A 176 -2.77 3.82 2.29
C GLU A 176 -1.83 2.97 3.16
N GLU A 177 -1.02 2.11 2.52
CA GLU A 177 -0.06 1.22 3.15
C GLU A 177 1.00 1.94 3.99
N VAL A 178 1.48 1.27 5.03
CA VAL A 178 2.42 1.84 6.01
C VAL A 178 3.74 2.23 5.36
N TYR A 179 4.25 1.43 4.42
CA TYR A 179 5.49 1.77 3.72
C TYR A 179 5.38 3.05 2.86
N VAL A 180 4.19 3.36 2.32
CA VAL A 180 3.95 4.62 1.59
C VAL A 180 3.96 5.81 2.55
N ARG A 181 3.35 5.67 3.73
CA ARG A 181 3.44 6.69 4.78
C ARG A 181 4.89 6.87 5.24
N SER A 182 5.63 5.78 5.38
CA SER A 182 7.05 5.80 5.71
C SER A 182 7.89 6.52 4.64
N ALA A 183 7.61 6.30 3.35
CA ALA A 183 8.24 7.08 2.28
C ALA A 183 7.95 8.59 2.38
N ARG A 184 6.74 8.98 2.81
CA ARG A 184 6.40 10.39 3.08
C ARG A 184 7.09 10.95 4.33
N VAL A 185 7.29 10.14 5.38
CA VAL A 185 8.11 10.51 6.56
C VAL A 185 9.55 10.76 6.16
N VAL A 186 10.08 9.94 5.27
CA VAL A 186 11.40 10.16 4.66
C VAL A 186 11.39 11.39 3.73
N GLY A 187 10.24 11.99 3.45
CA GLY A 187 10.10 13.19 2.63
C GLY A 187 10.32 12.95 1.14
N ALA A 188 9.94 11.77 0.63
CA ALA A 188 9.86 11.50 -0.80
C ALA A 188 8.73 12.31 -1.46
N SER A 189 8.96 12.78 -2.69
CA SER A 189 7.94 13.52 -3.45
C SER A 189 6.86 12.59 -4.02
N ASP A 190 5.67 13.13 -4.25
CA ASP A 190 4.51 12.38 -4.78
C ASP A 190 4.83 11.56 -6.04
N GLY A 191 5.52 12.17 -7.03
CA GLY A 191 5.87 11.47 -8.27
C GLY A 191 6.86 10.32 -8.05
N ARG A 192 7.77 10.46 -7.07
CA ARG A 192 8.71 9.39 -6.72
C ARG A 192 8.00 8.26 -5.99
N ILE A 193 7.10 8.59 -5.07
CA ILE A 193 6.25 7.59 -4.39
C ILE A 193 5.47 6.79 -5.43
N LEU A 194 4.85 7.47 -6.40
CA LEU A 194 4.06 6.81 -7.44
C LEU A 194 4.91 5.86 -8.31
N LEU A 195 6.02 6.35 -8.87
CA LEU A 195 6.81 5.57 -9.84
C LEU A 195 7.70 4.51 -9.20
N ARG A 196 8.21 4.76 -7.99
CA ARG A 196 9.21 3.90 -7.35
C ARG A 196 8.60 3.01 -6.28
N HIS A 197 7.61 3.47 -5.52
CA HIS A 197 7.05 2.69 -4.41
C HIS A 197 5.73 2.01 -4.77
N ILE A 198 4.85 2.67 -5.53
CA ILE A 198 3.53 2.12 -5.85
C ILE A 198 3.57 1.30 -7.16
N PHE A 199 4.14 1.84 -8.24
CA PHE A 199 4.12 1.18 -9.55
C PHE A 199 4.64 -0.26 -9.56
N PRO A 200 5.80 -0.59 -8.92
CA PRO A 200 6.29 -1.97 -8.89
C PRO A 200 5.36 -2.94 -8.17
N ASN A 201 4.64 -2.47 -7.14
CA ASN A 201 3.69 -3.29 -6.38
C ASN A 201 2.38 -3.53 -7.15
N ILE A 202 2.02 -2.66 -8.10
CA ILE A 202 0.83 -2.84 -8.95
C ILE A 202 1.11 -3.52 -10.30
N ALA A 203 2.39 -3.72 -10.66
CA ALA A 203 2.76 -4.37 -11.92
C ALA A 203 2.17 -5.79 -12.09
N PRO A 204 2.08 -6.65 -11.06
CA PRO A 204 1.53 -8.01 -11.22
C PRO A 204 0.09 -8.06 -11.75
N PRO A 205 -0.92 -7.34 -11.18
CA PRO A 205 -2.26 -7.33 -11.76
C PRO A 205 -2.31 -6.68 -13.15
N LEU A 206 -1.45 -5.67 -13.43
CA LEU A 206 -1.38 -5.08 -14.76
C LEU A 206 -0.92 -6.09 -15.81
N ILE A 207 0.06 -6.94 -15.50
CA ILE A 207 0.56 -7.99 -16.41
C ILE A 207 -0.55 -8.96 -16.79
N VAL A 208 -1.39 -9.38 -15.84
CA VAL A 208 -2.56 -10.25 -16.11
C VAL A 208 -3.56 -9.53 -17.02
N GLN A 209 -3.76 -8.23 -16.80
CA GLN A 209 -4.66 -7.44 -17.64
C GLN A 209 -4.12 -7.31 -19.07
N VAL A 210 -2.79 -7.25 -19.27
CA VAL A 210 -2.17 -7.26 -20.59
C VAL A 210 -2.53 -8.53 -21.35
N THR A 211 -2.39 -9.72 -20.75
CA THR A 211 -2.68 -10.97 -21.45
C THR A 211 -4.16 -11.13 -21.80
N LEU A 212 -5.05 -10.77 -20.87
CA LEU A 212 -6.49 -10.74 -21.15
C LEU A 212 -6.85 -9.76 -22.27
N THR A 213 -6.20 -8.59 -22.29
CA THR A 213 -6.47 -7.57 -23.32
C THR A 213 -5.95 -7.99 -24.68
N VAL A 214 -4.77 -8.64 -24.77
CA VAL A 214 -4.25 -9.20 -26.02
C VAL A 214 -5.26 -10.19 -26.62
N GLY A 215 -5.79 -11.11 -25.80
CA GLY A 215 -6.83 -12.05 -26.25
C GLY A 215 -8.11 -11.34 -26.71
N ALA A 216 -8.57 -10.32 -25.97
CA ALA A 216 -9.75 -9.55 -26.34
C ALA A 216 -9.56 -8.74 -27.63
N VAL A 217 -8.38 -8.14 -27.85
CA VAL A 217 -8.03 -7.41 -29.08
C VAL A 217 -8.01 -8.35 -30.28
N LEU A 218 -7.42 -9.54 -30.14
CA LEU A 218 -7.41 -10.56 -31.20
C LEU A 218 -8.82 -10.98 -31.62
N LEU A 219 -9.69 -11.24 -30.64
CA LEU A 219 -11.09 -11.60 -30.91
C LEU A 219 -11.87 -10.43 -31.54
N ALA A 220 -11.63 -9.21 -31.07
CA ALA A 220 -12.27 -8.02 -31.63
C ALA A 220 -11.81 -7.72 -33.07
N GLU A 221 -10.51 -7.87 -33.36
CA GLU A 221 -9.98 -7.74 -34.72
C GLU A 221 -10.60 -8.80 -35.65
N ALA A 222 -10.59 -10.07 -35.25
CA ALA A 222 -11.18 -11.14 -36.04
C ALA A 222 -12.68 -10.90 -36.30
N GLY A 223 -13.43 -10.43 -35.30
CA GLY A 223 -14.84 -10.08 -35.43
C GLY A 223 -15.08 -8.88 -36.35
N LEU A 224 -14.27 -7.82 -36.26
CA LEU A 224 -14.39 -6.64 -37.13
C LEU A 224 -14.01 -6.98 -38.58
N SER A 225 -12.95 -7.75 -38.77
CA SER A 225 -12.53 -8.28 -40.08
C SER A 225 -13.59 -9.23 -40.67
N PHE A 226 -14.28 -10.01 -39.83
CA PHE A 226 -15.39 -10.87 -40.26
C PHE A 226 -16.60 -10.07 -40.76
N ILE A 227 -16.89 -8.90 -40.18
CA ILE A 227 -18.01 -8.03 -40.59
C ILE A 227 -17.57 -7.06 -41.73
N GLY A 228 -16.31 -7.12 -42.18
CA GLY A 228 -15.79 -6.27 -43.24
C GLY A 228 -15.43 -4.84 -42.79
N LEU A 229 -15.33 -4.59 -41.48
CA LEU A 229 -14.94 -3.29 -40.91
C LEU A 229 -13.46 -3.23 -40.51
N GLY A 230 -12.80 -4.38 -40.42
CA GLY A 230 -11.38 -4.51 -40.13
C GLY A 230 -10.50 -4.48 -41.38
N VAL A 231 -9.70 -5.53 -41.55
CA VAL A 231 -8.79 -5.71 -42.69
C VAL A 231 -9.59 -5.88 -43.97
N GLN A 232 -9.22 -5.12 -45.00
CA GLN A 232 -9.93 -5.11 -46.27
C GLN A 232 -9.28 -6.08 -47.27
N PRO A 233 -10.08 -6.78 -48.12
CA PRO A 233 -9.56 -7.51 -49.26
C PRO A 233 -8.69 -6.60 -50.15
N PRO A 234 -7.57 -7.09 -50.71
CA PRO A 234 -7.22 -8.50 -50.87
C PRO A 234 -6.39 -9.10 -49.70
N GLN A 235 -6.08 -8.32 -48.65
CA GLN A 235 -5.23 -8.77 -47.55
C GLN A 235 -5.87 -9.92 -46.76
N ALA A 236 -5.04 -10.87 -46.31
CA ALA A 236 -5.49 -12.01 -45.52
C ALA A 236 -5.47 -11.68 -44.01
N SER A 237 -6.58 -11.94 -43.33
CA SER A 237 -6.71 -11.96 -41.87
C SER A 237 -7.53 -13.17 -41.43
N TRP A 238 -7.40 -13.62 -40.18
CA TRP A 238 -8.20 -14.75 -39.71
C TRP A 238 -9.71 -14.45 -39.73
N GLY A 239 -10.09 -13.20 -39.47
CA GLY A 239 -11.49 -12.76 -39.58
C GLY A 239 -12.03 -12.78 -41.01
N THR A 240 -11.26 -12.29 -41.99
CA THR A 240 -11.70 -12.33 -43.41
C THR A 240 -11.77 -13.76 -43.93
N MET A 241 -10.85 -14.64 -43.52
CA MET A 241 -10.91 -16.08 -43.85
C MET A 241 -12.16 -16.76 -43.27
N LEU A 242 -12.56 -16.43 -42.04
CA LEU A 242 -13.79 -16.93 -41.45
C LEU A 242 -15.04 -16.40 -42.16
N ASN A 243 -15.03 -15.13 -42.61
CA ASN A 243 -16.13 -14.56 -43.39
C ASN A 243 -16.31 -15.31 -44.71
N THR A 244 -15.23 -15.55 -45.45
CA THR A 244 -15.25 -16.37 -46.66
C THR A 244 -15.75 -17.78 -46.35
N ALA A 245 -15.24 -18.44 -45.32
CA ALA A 245 -15.67 -19.78 -44.96
C ALA A 245 -17.17 -19.86 -44.59
N ALA A 246 -17.71 -18.82 -43.94
CA ALA A 246 -19.13 -18.75 -43.60
C ALA A 246 -20.02 -18.69 -44.86
N ALA A 247 -19.59 -18.01 -45.92
CA ALA A 247 -20.32 -17.94 -47.18
C ALA A 247 -20.36 -19.27 -47.95
N PHE A 248 -19.38 -20.15 -47.72
CA PHE A 248 -19.21 -21.42 -48.43
C PHE A 248 -19.35 -22.65 -47.51
N MET A 249 -20.03 -22.51 -46.37
CA MET A 249 -20.09 -23.56 -45.35
C MET A 249 -20.72 -24.86 -45.87
N ASP A 250 -21.71 -24.76 -46.74
CA ASP A 250 -22.39 -25.92 -47.36
C ASP A 250 -21.50 -26.66 -48.38
N LEU A 251 -20.53 -25.96 -48.96
CA LEU A 251 -19.64 -26.49 -50.00
C LEU A 251 -18.34 -27.03 -49.41
N ASN A 252 -17.73 -26.28 -48.48
CA ASN A 252 -16.45 -26.63 -47.88
C ASN A 252 -16.36 -26.10 -46.44
N TRP A 253 -17.00 -26.82 -45.52
CA TRP A 253 -16.98 -26.53 -44.08
C TRP A 253 -15.56 -26.49 -43.47
N PHE A 254 -14.59 -27.18 -44.08
CA PHE A 254 -13.21 -27.24 -43.59
C PHE A 254 -12.52 -25.87 -43.62
N LEU A 255 -12.92 -24.95 -44.49
CA LEU A 255 -12.33 -23.60 -44.59
C LEU A 255 -12.40 -22.79 -43.29
N ALA A 256 -13.39 -23.07 -42.43
CA ALA A 256 -13.54 -22.39 -41.14
C ALA A 256 -12.58 -22.91 -40.06
N ILE A 257 -12.11 -24.17 -40.18
CA ILE A 257 -11.35 -24.84 -39.11
C ILE A 257 -9.97 -24.22 -38.91
N PRO A 258 -9.10 -24.06 -39.94
CA PRO A 258 -7.77 -23.52 -39.73
C PRO A 258 -7.72 -22.14 -39.05
N PRO A 259 -8.46 -21.11 -39.51
CA PRO A 259 -8.45 -19.81 -38.84
C PRO A 259 -9.09 -19.88 -37.45
N GLY A 260 -10.12 -20.72 -37.24
CA GLY A 260 -10.74 -20.92 -35.93
C GLY A 260 -9.79 -21.53 -34.89
N ILE A 261 -9.07 -22.61 -35.26
CA ILE A 261 -8.06 -23.23 -34.40
C ILE A 261 -6.94 -22.24 -34.09
N ALA A 262 -6.47 -21.48 -35.09
CA ALA A 262 -5.41 -20.49 -34.88
C ALA A 262 -5.81 -19.43 -33.82
N ILE A 263 -7.05 -18.91 -33.88
CA ILE A 263 -7.57 -17.98 -32.87
C ILE A 263 -7.62 -18.65 -31.49
N ILE A 264 -8.22 -19.83 -31.37
CA ILE A 264 -8.39 -20.55 -30.08
C ILE A 264 -7.03 -20.82 -29.43
N VAL A 265 -6.10 -21.40 -30.18
CA VAL A 265 -4.77 -21.77 -29.69
C VAL A 265 -3.97 -20.53 -29.28
N THR A 266 -4.07 -19.44 -30.04
CA THR A 266 -3.40 -18.18 -29.73
C THR A 266 -3.94 -17.57 -28.44
N VAL A 267 -5.25 -17.39 -28.33
CA VAL A 267 -5.89 -16.77 -27.15
C VAL A 267 -5.63 -17.60 -25.89
N LEU A 268 -5.73 -18.93 -25.98
CA LEU A 268 -5.45 -19.82 -24.86
C LEU A 268 -3.98 -19.73 -24.42
N SER A 269 -3.04 -19.69 -25.36
CA SER A 269 -1.60 -19.62 -25.06
C SER A 269 -1.21 -18.30 -24.40
N VAL A 270 -1.77 -17.17 -24.87
CA VAL A 270 -1.56 -15.85 -24.25
C VAL A 270 -2.07 -15.83 -22.81
N ASN A 271 -3.28 -16.33 -22.57
CA ASN A 271 -3.88 -16.33 -21.22
C ASN A 271 -3.11 -17.23 -20.25
N LEU A 272 -2.73 -18.44 -20.69
CA LEU A 272 -1.93 -19.37 -19.89
C LEU A 272 -0.56 -18.80 -19.52
N LEU A 273 0.11 -18.10 -20.44
CA LEU A 273 1.39 -17.45 -20.16
C LEU A 273 1.24 -16.33 -19.12
N GLY A 274 0.14 -15.58 -19.17
CA GLY A 274 -0.17 -14.52 -18.22
C GLY A 274 -0.33 -15.01 -16.78
N ASP A 275 -1.04 -16.12 -16.59
CA ASP A 275 -1.23 -16.72 -15.27
C ASP A 275 0.10 -17.21 -14.66
N VAL A 276 0.98 -17.78 -15.48
CA VAL A 276 2.31 -18.21 -15.01
C VAL A 276 3.20 -17.02 -14.66
N LEU A 277 3.17 -15.98 -15.49
CA LEU A 277 3.94 -14.77 -15.25
C LEU A 277 3.46 -14.09 -13.95
N ARG A 278 2.14 -14.08 -13.71
CA ARG A 278 1.54 -13.65 -12.44
C ARG A 278 2.06 -14.45 -11.25
N ASP A 279 2.04 -15.78 -11.31
CA ASP A 279 2.45 -16.63 -10.20
C ASP A 279 3.95 -16.52 -9.88
N SER A 280 4.77 -16.20 -10.88
CA SER A 280 6.21 -15.99 -10.70
C SER A 280 6.52 -14.66 -9.99
N ILE A 281 5.68 -13.64 -10.20
CA ILE A 281 5.85 -12.29 -9.63
C ILE A 281 5.04 -12.13 -8.33
N GLY A 282 3.94 -12.88 -8.19
CA GLY A 282 2.95 -12.76 -7.12
C GLY A 282 3.24 -13.52 -5.82
N ARG A 283 4.40 -14.18 -5.67
CA ARG A 283 4.77 -14.90 -4.42
C ARG A 283 4.95 -14.02 -3.17
N GLY A 284 4.66 -12.71 -3.24
CA GLY A 284 4.81 -11.77 -2.14
C GLY A 284 3.54 -11.32 -1.42
N ILE A 285 2.33 -11.71 -1.85
CA ILE A 285 1.09 -11.11 -1.28
C ILE A 285 0.05 -12.17 -0.96
N ALA A 286 0.09 -12.67 0.27
CA ALA A 286 -1.03 -13.34 0.91
C ALA A 286 -1.22 -12.77 2.32
N VAL A 287 -1.98 -11.68 2.42
CA VAL A 287 -2.51 -11.19 3.70
C VAL A 287 -3.97 -11.61 3.78
N THR A 288 -4.27 -12.52 4.70
CA THR A 288 -5.64 -12.89 5.05
C THR A 288 -6.29 -11.75 5.82
N ALA A 289 -7.00 -10.87 5.12
CA ALA A 289 -7.89 -9.89 5.75
C ALA A 289 -9.15 -10.61 6.24
N ARG A 290 -9.37 -10.62 7.55
CA ARG A 290 -10.58 -11.16 8.18
C ARG A 290 -11.68 -10.09 8.14
N PRO A 291 -12.88 -10.36 7.60
CA PRO A 291 -13.96 -9.37 7.57
C PRO A 291 -14.47 -9.08 8.99
N GLN A 292 -14.43 -7.83 9.43
CA GLN A 292 -15.17 -7.38 10.61
C GLN A 292 -16.61 -7.01 10.22
N ALA A 293 -17.57 -7.53 10.97
CA ALA A 293 -18.99 -7.35 10.75
C ALA A 293 -19.46 -5.89 11.05
N PRO A 294 -20.50 -5.39 10.37
CA PRO A 294 -21.02 -4.04 10.60
C PRO A 294 -21.87 -3.99 11.87
N ALA A 295 -21.53 -3.09 12.80
CA ALA A 295 -22.33 -2.79 13.98
C ALA A 295 -23.22 -1.56 13.74
N ALA A 296 -24.45 -1.65 14.27
CA ALA A 296 -25.59 -0.76 14.01
C ALA A 296 -25.41 0.71 14.44
N GLN A 297 -26.16 1.57 13.77
CA GLN A 297 -26.29 3.02 13.94
C GLN A 297 -26.71 3.43 15.36
N PRO A 298 -26.16 4.53 15.89
CA PRO A 298 -26.85 5.36 16.86
C PRO A 298 -27.07 6.79 16.36
N ALA A 299 -28.18 7.36 16.84
CA ALA A 299 -28.76 8.64 16.51
C ALA A 299 -27.92 9.87 16.93
N ALA A 300 -28.20 10.96 16.24
CA ALA A 300 -27.58 12.27 16.34
C ALA A 300 -27.53 12.84 17.76
N ALA A 301 -26.37 13.38 18.16
CA ALA A 301 -26.23 14.27 19.31
C ALA A 301 -25.28 15.43 18.96
N GLY A 302 -25.71 16.63 19.33
CA GLY A 302 -25.22 17.91 18.81
C GLY A 302 -23.81 18.31 19.24
N ALA A 303 -23.21 19.13 18.38
CA ALA A 303 -21.91 19.75 18.58
C ALA A 303 -21.91 20.67 19.81
N VAL A 304 -21.01 20.39 20.75
CA VAL A 304 -20.68 21.32 21.84
C VAL A 304 -19.33 21.96 21.54
N SER A 305 -19.37 23.26 21.25
CA SER A 305 -18.21 24.14 21.20
C SER A 305 -17.81 24.49 22.64
N VAL A 306 -16.61 24.12 23.08
CA VAL A 306 -16.02 24.63 24.32
C VAL A 306 -14.71 25.33 24.00
N ALA A 307 -14.75 26.66 24.11
CA ALA A 307 -13.58 27.51 24.23
C ALA A 307 -13.15 27.54 25.71
N GLY A 308 -11.86 27.36 26.01
CA GLY A 308 -11.36 27.58 27.37
C GLY A 308 -9.93 27.12 27.64
N GLY A 309 -8.99 28.06 27.58
CA GLY A 309 -7.79 28.13 28.45
C GLY A 309 -6.72 27.05 28.30
N ALA A 310 -5.81 27.21 27.33
CA ALA A 310 -4.55 26.47 27.31
C ALA A 310 -3.68 26.85 28.52
N ALA A 311 -3.33 25.88 29.36
CA ALA A 311 -2.35 26.07 30.44
C ALA A 311 -0.94 26.16 29.83
N PRO A 312 -0.11 27.14 30.23
CA PRO A 312 1.23 27.32 29.65
C PRO A 312 2.18 26.22 30.14
N CYS A 313 2.72 25.43 29.19
CA CYS A 313 3.91 24.63 29.45
C CYS A 313 5.09 25.59 29.71
N THR A 314 5.83 25.39 30.80
CA THR A 314 6.97 26.22 31.19
C THR A 314 8.07 26.16 30.11
N HIS A 315 8.28 27.28 29.43
CA HIS A 315 9.17 27.38 28.27
C HIS A 315 10.66 27.27 28.63
N GLY A 316 11.31 26.21 28.16
CA GLY A 316 12.77 26.10 28.14
C GLY A 316 13.37 26.68 26.85
N LYS A 317 14.53 27.34 26.92
CA LYS A 317 15.27 27.85 25.73
C LYS A 317 15.82 26.74 24.81
N ASP A 318 15.70 25.47 25.19
CA ASP A 318 16.28 24.30 24.49
C ASP A 318 15.23 23.26 24.08
N GLU A 319 13.98 23.70 23.85
CA GLU A 319 12.90 22.82 23.36
C GLU A 319 13.04 22.50 21.87
N VAL A 320 13.07 21.21 21.53
CA VAL A 320 13.09 20.71 20.15
C VAL A 320 11.67 20.67 19.58
N LEU A 321 10.72 20.13 20.34
CA LEU A 321 9.30 20.01 19.95
C LEU A 321 8.42 20.70 20.98
N ARG A 322 7.45 21.47 20.49
CA ARG A 322 6.38 22.06 21.28
C ARG A 322 5.04 21.91 20.56
N VAL A 323 4.09 21.31 21.24
CA VAL A 323 2.70 21.14 20.80
C VAL A 323 1.82 21.89 21.79
N GLU A 324 0.97 22.78 21.30
CA GLU A 324 0.07 23.58 22.14
C GLU A 324 -1.37 23.47 21.63
N GLY A 325 -2.29 23.08 22.51
CA GLY A 325 -3.72 23.03 22.24
C GLY A 325 -4.08 22.23 20.99
N LEU A 326 -3.45 21.07 20.79
CA LEU A 326 -3.70 20.24 19.61
C LEU A 326 -5.09 19.60 19.68
N HIS A 327 -5.94 19.93 18.70
CA HIS A 327 -7.24 19.29 18.50
C HIS A 327 -7.28 18.55 17.16
N VAL A 328 -7.61 17.26 17.20
CA VAL A 328 -7.71 16.41 16.01
C VAL A 328 -9.12 15.85 15.91
N MET A 329 -9.73 16.05 14.74
CA MET A 329 -11.07 15.61 14.38
C MET A 329 -10.98 14.52 13.33
N VAL A 330 -11.91 13.58 13.36
CA VAL A 330 -12.09 12.56 12.34
C VAL A 330 -13.48 12.69 11.73
N SER A 331 -13.54 12.82 10.41
CA SER A 331 -14.77 12.83 9.64
C SER A 331 -15.25 11.39 9.43
N GLY A 332 -16.42 11.07 9.98
CA GLY A 332 -17.11 9.81 9.71
C GLY A 332 -17.62 9.74 8.27
N ARG A 333 -18.06 8.55 7.84
CA ARG A 333 -18.64 8.33 6.50
C ARG A 333 -19.89 9.19 6.26
N ASP A 334 -20.61 9.52 7.33
CA ASP A 334 -21.82 10.35 7.31
C ASP A 334 -21.50 11.86 7.37
N GLY A 335 -20.22 12.25 7.31
CA GLY A 335 -19.75 13.63 7.37
C GLY A 335 -19.65 14.23 8.78
N ALA A 336 -20.13 13.53 9.81
CA ALA A 336 -20.00 13.97 11.20
C ALA A 336 -18.52 14.04 11.63
N GLU A 337 -18.09 15.20 12.15
CA GLU A 337 -16.76 15.36 12.74
C GLU A 337 -16.77 14.90 14.20
N VAL A 338 -15.97 13.88 14.50
CA VAL A 338 -15.80 13.33 15.84
C VAL A 338 -14.43 13.76 16.37
N PRO A 339 -14.35 14.41 17.55
CA PRO A 339 -13.05 14.71 18.15
C PRO A 339 -12.38 13.40 18.58
N VAL A 340 -11.06 13.29 18.33
CA VAL A 340 -10.23 12.14 18.73
C VAL A 340 -9.06 12.57 19.61
N ILE A 341 -8.56 13.79 19.44
CA ILE A 341 -7.60 14.42 20.37
C ILE A 341 -8.14 15.80 20.75
N THR A 342 -8.07 16.16 22.03
CA THR A 342 -8.60 17.42 22.54
C THR A 342 -7.60 18.07 23.47
N ASP A 343 -7.21 19.31 23.14
CA ASP A 343 -6.38 20.17 23.98
C ASP A 343 -5.09 19.48 24.46
N LEU A 344 -4.41 18.79 23.54
CA LEU A 344 -3.14 18.15 23.86
C LEU A 344 -2.00 19.18 23.77
N SER A 345 -1.32 19.40 24.89
CA SER A 345 -0.16 20.29 24.98
C SER A 345 1.03 19.56 25.59
N LEU A 346 2.16 19.47 24.88
CA LEU A 346 3.39 18.80 25.34
C LEU A 346 4.63 19.49 24.77
N GLY A 347 5.75 19.35 25.47
CA GLY A 347 7.05 19.86 25.03
C GLY A 347 8.15 18.84 25.34
N ILE A 348 9.14 18.76 24.44
CA ILE A 348 10.30 17.88 24.54
C ILE A 348 11.57 18.70 24.34
N ALA A 349 12.46 18.67 25.32
CA ALA A 349 13.78 19.28 25.26
C ALA A 349 14.76 18.46 24.43
N ARG A 350 15.87 19.09 24.02
CA ARG A 350 16.97 18.38 23.38
C ARG A 350 17.53 17.30 24.30
N GLY A 351 17.75 16.10 23.75
CA GLY A 351 18.25 14.96 24.52
C GLY A 351 17.27 14.39 25.54
N GLU A 352 16.01 14.85 25.56
CA GLU A 352 14.96 14.31 26.44
C GLU A 352 14.18 13.20 25.72
N THR A 353 13.89 12.12 26.45
CA THR A 353 12.92 11.10 26.06
C THR A 353 11.60 11.31 26.80
N LEU A 354 10.57 11.75 26.06
CA LEU A 354 9.19 11.86 26.57
C LEU A 354 8.39 10.61 26.19
N GLY A 355 7.91 9.88 27.19
CA GLY A 355 6.98 8.77 27.05
C GLY A 355 5.55 9.26 26.83
N LEU A 356 4.85 8.76 25.82
CA LEU A 356 3.40 8.93 25.64
C LEU A 356 2.70 7.59 25.85
N VAL A 357 1.99 7.47 26.96
CA VAL A 357 1.46 6.18 27.45
C VAL A 357 -0.06 6.21 27.60
N GLY A 358 -0.71 5.07 27.40
CA GLY A 358 -2.15 4.90 27.60
C GLY A 358 -2.71 3.65 26.92
N GLU A 359 -3.98 3.32 27.21
CA GLU A 359 -4.69 2.19 26.59
C GLU A 359 -4.76 2.32 25.06
N SER A 360 -4.97 1.19 24.37
CA SER A 360 -5.16 1.19 22.91
C SER A 360 -6.34 2.09 22.51
N GLY A 361 -6.19 2.85 21.43
CA GLY A 361 -7.19 3.81 20.96
C GLY A 361 -7.28 5.12 21.74
N SER A 362 -6.36 5.40 22.68
CA SER A 362 -6.35 6.68 23.41
C SER A 362 -5.89 7.89 22.58
N GLY A 363 -5.32 7.68 21.39
CA GLY A 363 -4.88 8.73 20.46
C GLY A 363 -3.36 8.85 20.26
N LYS A 364 -2.55 7.97 20.87
CA LYS A 364 -1.08 8.08 20.87
C LYS A 364 -0.41 8.09 19.49
N THR A 365 -0.65 7.06 18.67
CA THR A 365 -0.18 7.00 17.27
C THR A 365 -0.67 8.19 16.44
N LEU A 366 -1.91 8.62 16.67
CA LEU A 366 -2.51 9.74 15.96
C LEU A 366 -1.79 11.06 16.30
N THR A 367 -1.34 11.24 17.55
CA THR A 367 -0.49 12.37 17.95
C THR A 367 0.80 12.41 17.14
N GLY A 368 1.52 11.30 17.01
CA GLY A 368 2.76 11.23 16.22
C GLY A 368 2.53 11.56 14.74
N LEU A 369 1.47 11.01 14.14
CA LEU A 369 1.08 11.30 12.76
C LEU A 369 0.64 12.77 12.57
N ALA A 370 -0.02 13.36 13.57
CA ALA A 370 -0.42 14.76 13.55
C ALA A 370 0.78 15.71 13.62
N ILE A 371 1.78 15.41 14.47
CA ILE A 371 3.06 16.15 14.52
C ILE A 371 3.73 16.17 13.15
N LEU A 372 3.73 15.03 12.47
CA LEU A 372 4.30 14.92 11.14
C LEU A 372 3.42 15.51 10.04
N GLY A 373 2.14 15.82 10.27
CA GLY A 373 1.18 16.20 9.23
C GLY A 373 0.87 15.07 8.25
N LEU A 374 0.92 13.83 8.70
CA LEU A 374 0.64 12.60 7.93
C LEU A 374 -0.70 11.96 8.32
N THR A 375 -1.60 12.75 8.89
CA THR A 375 -2.97 12.35 9.16
C THR A 375 -3.69 12.04 7.85
N GLY A 376 -4.44 10.93 7.79
CA GLY A 376 -5.17 10.50 6.59
C GLY A 376 -6.23 11.52 6.15
N ALA A 377 -6.82 11.35 4.96
CA ALA A 377 -7.77 12.31 4.38
C ALA A 377 -9.02 12.57 5.23
N THR A 378 -9.41 11.61 6.08
CA THR A 378 -10.55 11.72 7.00
C THR A 378 -10.19 12.36 8.34
N VAL A 379 -8.92 12.66 8.57
CA VAL A 379 -8.42 13.17 9.85
C VAL A 379 -7.91 14.59 9.63
N ARG A 380 -8.49 15.55 10.36
CA ARG A 380 -8.12 16.96 10.29
C ARG A 380 -7.62 17.45 11.64
N THR A 381 -6.49 18.16 11.63
CA THR A 381 -6.07 18.94 12.79
C THR A 381 -6.84 20.26 12.81
N ALA A 382 -7.84 20.39 13.69
CA ALA A 382 -8.76 21.53 13.73
C ALA A 382 -8.09 22.81 14.28
N SER A 383 -7.34 22.70 15.38
CA SER A 383 -6.69 23.84 16.06
C SER A 383 -5.43 23.39 16.83
N GLY A 384 -4.63 24.35 17.29
CA GLY A 384 -3.33 24.14 17.97
C GLY A 384 -2.11 24.60 17.18
N SER A 385 -0.92 24.55 17.79
CA SER A 385 0.37 24.83 17.15
C SER A 385 1.31 23.62 17.28
N ILE A 386 2.17 23.39 16.29
CA ILE A 386 3.20 22.33 16.34
C ILE A 386 4.51 22.95 15.92
N VAL A 387 5.34 23.33 16.88
CA VAL A 387 6.59 24.06 16.68
C VAL A 387 7.76 23.08 16.82
N LEU A 388 8.56 22.91 15.76
CA LEU A 388 9.78 22.13 15.75
C LEU A 388 10.98 23.06 15.50
N ASN A 389 11.98 23.06 16.38
CA ASN A 389 13.15 23.95 16.30
C ASN A 389 12.75 25.43 16.04
N GLY A 390 11.73 25.91 16.74
CA GLY A 390 11.20 27.27 16.60
C GLY A 390 10.31 27.52 15.38
N ARG A 391 10.06 26.54 14.51
CA ARG A 391 9.22 26.68 13.30
C ARG A 391 7.89 25.93 13.44
N ASP A 392 6.77 26.63 13.22
CA ASP A 392 5.43 26.03 13.22
C ASP A 392 5.19 25.20 11.95
N LEU A 393 5.19 23.87 12.09
CA LEU A 393 5.03 22.90 11.01
C LEU A 393 3.67 23.02 10.31
N ARG A 394 2.63 23.46 11.03
CA ARG A 394 1.28 23.57 10.46
C ARG A 394 1.14 24.67 9.42
N ARG A 395 2.02 25.68 9.48
CA ARG A 395 2.01 26.83 8.57
C ARG A 395 2.91 26.61 7.36
N LEU A 396 3.68 25.52 7.33
CA LEU A 396 4.57 25.22 6.23
C LEU A 396 3.80 24.66 5.03
N PRO A 397 4.11 25.10 3.80
CA PRO A 397 3.57 24.47 2.60
C PRO A 397 4.10 23.04 2.44
N PRO A 398 3.40 22.16 1.70
CA PRO A 398 3.76 20.74 1.58
C PRO A 398 5.23 20.48 1.18
N ARG A 399 5.78 21.26 0.23
CA ARG A 399 7.19 21.14 -0.20
C ARG A 399 8.21 21.48 0.88
N GLN A 400 7.86 22.37 1.82
CA GLN A 400 8.73 22.70 2.95
C GLN A 400 8.61 21.64 4.04
N LEU A 401 7.41 21.12 4.30
CA LEU A 401 7.20 19.95 5.18
C LEU A 401 8.01 18.74 4.71
N GLU A 402 8.05 18.46 3.41
CA GLU A 402 8.88 17.40 2.83
C GLU A 402 10.37 17.57 3.17
N LYS A 403 10.88 18.80 3.30
CA LYS A 403 12.28 19.06 3.67
C LYS A 403 12.56 18.86 5.16
N VAL A 404 11.57 19.09 6.01
CA VAL A 404 11.67 18.87 7.46
C VAL A 404 11.59 17.37 7.76
N ARG A 405 10.66 16.68 7.12
CA ARG A 405 10.46 15.22 7.22
C ARG A 405 11.67 14.45 6.71
N GLY A 406 12.16 13.53 7.55
CA GLY A 406 13.29 12.66 7.27
C GLY A 406 14.64 13.30 7.57
N ASN A 407 14.71 14.64 7.65
CA ASN A 407 15.92 15.40 7.99
C ASN A 407 15.94 15.82 9.45
N GLU A 408 14.88 16.49 9.91
CA GLU A 408 14.82 17.07 11.26
C GLU A 408 13.89 16.27 12.18
N VAL A 409 12.90 15.59 11.60
CA VAL A 409 11.99 14.69 12.30
C VAL A 409 11.87 13.38 11.54
N ALA A 410 11.97 12.27 12.24
CA ALA A 410 11.77 10.93 11.70
C ALA A 410 10.81 10.12 12.58
N MET A 411 10.32 9.00 12.04
CA MET A 411 9.43 8.11 12.78
C MET A 411 9.77 6.64 12.51
N VAL A 412 9.75 5.86 13.59
CA VAL A 412 9.73 4.40 13.57
C VAL A 412 8.28 3.98 13.81
N PHE A 413 7.72 3.22 12.87
CA PHE A 413 6.32 2.77 12.92
C PHE A 413 6.18 1.49 13.77
N GLN A 414 4.97 1.28 14.30
CA GLN A 414 4.61 0.14 15.15
C GLN A 414 4.97 -1.24 14.58
N ASP A 415 4.81 -1.43 13.27
CA ASP A 415 5.23 -2.67 12.60
C ASP A 415 6.37 -2.37 11.62
N PRO A 416 7.60 -2.84 11.90
CA PRO A 416 8.74 -2.55 11.07
C PRO A 416 8.63 -3.20 9.69
N THR A 417 8.05 -4.39 9.59
CA THR A 417 8.03 -5.17 8.34
C THR A 417 7.13 -4.51 7.31
N THR A 418 5.95 -4.03 7.73
CA THR A 418 5.00 -3.31 6.86
C THR A 418 5.44 -1.88 6.55
N SER A 419 6.34 -1.30 7.36
CA SER A 419 6.93 0.02 7.09
C SER A 419 8.01 0.02 6.01
N LEU A 420 8.58 -1.16 5.73
CA LEU A 420 9.58 -1.38 4.68
C LEU A 420 8.88 -1.85 3.40
N ASN A 421 9.29 -1.31 2.26
CA ASN A 421 8.70 -1.72 0.98
C ASN A 421 9.20 -3.13 0.61
N PRO A 422 8.31 -4.13 0.46
CA PRO A 422 8.71 -5.51 0.23
C PRO A 422 9.36 -5.75 -1.14
N ALA A 423 9.15 -4.84 -2.10
CA ALA A 423 9.73 -4.92 -3.44
C ALA A 423 11.21 -4.53 -3.51
N PHE A 424 11.80 -4.04 -2.40
CA PHE A 424 13.18 -3.54 -2.37
C PHE A 424 13.98 -4.12 -1.22
N THR A 425 15.27 -4.37 -1.48
CA THR A 425 16.25 -4.72 -0.45
C THR A 425 16.38 -3.64 0.62
N VAL A 426 16.62 -3.99 1.88
CA VAL A 426 16.65 -3.02 2.98
C VAL A 426 17.74 -1.96 2.83
N GLY A 427 18.91 -2.31 2.33
CA GLY A 427 20.01 -1.36 2.10
C GLY A 427 19.69 -0.34 1.03
N SER A 428 18.94 -0.71 -0.02
CA SER A 428 18.54 0.22 -1.07
C SER A 428 17.49 1.24 -0.58
N GLN A 429 16.66 0.86 0.38
CA GLN A 429 15.69 1.75 1.02
C GLN A 429 16.37 2.80 1.91
N ILE A 430 17.42 2.42 2.64
CA ILE A 430 18.26 3.34 3.44
C ILE A 430 19.08 4.25 2.51
N ALA A 431 19.77 3.67 1.52
CA ALA A 431 20.55 4.42 0.54
C ALA A 431 19.67 5.43 -0.22
N GLU A 432 18.41 5.12 -0.49
CA GLU A 432 17.47 6.05 -1.12
C GLU A 432 17.24 7.32 -0.29
N VAL A 433 17.11 7.19 1.04
CA VAL A 433 16.97 8.34 1.95
C VAL A 433 18.18 9.24 1.81
N LEU A 434 19.37 8.64 1.93
CA LEU A 434 20.67 9.30 1.84
C LEU A 434 20.87 10.03 0.50
N ARG A 435 20.50 9.39 -0.62
CA ARG A 435 20.58 10.01 -1.95
C ARG A 435 19.60 11.16 -2.11
N THR A 436 18.39 10.99 -1.59
CA THR A 436 17.30 11.96 -1.76
C THR A 436 17.50 13.20 -0.90
N LYS A 437 18.02 13.02 0.31
CA LYS A 437 18.08 14.07 1.34
C LYS A 437 19.45 14.69 1.48
N LEU A 438 20.51 13.91 1.37
CA LEU A 438 21.89 14.38 1.48
C LEU A 438 22.56 14.54 0.11
N GLY A 439 21.87 14.21 -0.98
CA GLY A 439 22.41 14.36 -2.34
C GLY A 439 23.56 13.39 -2.65
N LEU A 440 23.73 12.32 -1.87
CA LEU A 440 24.84 11.40 -2.04
C LEU A 440 24.75 10.63 -3.37
N GLY A 441 25.93 10.33 -3.93
CA GLY A 441 26.04 9.43 -5.09
C GLY A 441 25.63 7.99 -4.72
N ALA A 442 25.35 7.15 -5.73
CA ALA A 442 24.84 5.79 -5.50
C ALA A 442 25.78 4.92 -4.65
N LYS A 443 27.09 4.95 -4.92
CA LYS A 443 28.10 4.18 -4.18
C LYS A 443 28.30 4.71 -2.75
N PRO A 444 28.57 6.01 -2.51
CA PRO A 444 28.67 6.55 -1.15
C PRO A 444 27.40 6.33 -0.31
N ALA A 445 26.21 6.44 -0.92
CA ALA A 445 24.96 6.19 -0.21
C ALA A 445 24.80 4.72 0.19
N TRP A 446 25.26 3.78 -0.64
CA TRP A 446 25.24 2.36 -0.29
C TRP A 446 26.23 2.04 0.83
N GLU A 447 27.44 2.58 0.77
CA GLU A 447 28.46 2.43 1.82
C GLU A 447 27.93 2.96 3.16
N ARG A 448 27.38 4.19 3.16
CA ARG A 448 26.77 4.78 4.36
C ARG A 448 25.54 4.01 4.84
N ALA A 449 24.75 3.42 3.94
CA ALA A 449 23.65 2.55 4.34
C ALA A 449 24.14 1.29 5.07
N VAL A 450 25.23 0.68 4.60
CA VAL A 450 25.86 -0.47 5.28
C VAL A 450 26.41 -0.07 6.66
N GLU A 451 27.03 1.11 6.78
CA GLU A 451 27.48 1.64 8.08
C GLU A 451 26.33 1.86 9.06
N LEU A 452 25.19 2.38 8.60
CA LEU A 452 24.01 2.56 9.45
C LEU A 452 23.42 1.22 9.91
N ILE A 453 23.44 0.20 9.04
CA ILE A 453 23.01 -1.17 9.39
C ILE A 453 23.95 -1.78 10.43
N ASP A 454 25.25 -1.54 10.30
CA ASP A 454 26.24 -1.98 11.29
C ASP A 454 26.03 -1.28 12.64
N ARG A 455 25.77 0.03 12.62
CA ARG A 455 25.56 0.86 13.82
C ARG A 455 24.37 0.41 14.65
N VAL A 456 23.32 -0.13 14.03
CA VAL A 456 22.16 -0.69 14.77
C VAL A 456 22.38 -2.12 15.23
N GLY A 457 23.60 -2.66 15.15
CA GLY A 457 23.97 -3.97 15.69
C GLY A 457 23.56 -5.16 14.81
N ILE A 458 23.36 -4.97 13.51
CA ILE A 458 23.01 -6.09 12.61
C ILE A 458 24.29 -6.81 12.16
N PRO A 459 24.44 -8.12 12.44
CA PRO A 459 25.62 -8.87 12.03
C PRO A 459 25.67 -9.03 10.50
N ARG A 460 26.89 -8.97 9.94
CA ARG A 460 27.15 -9.06 8.50
C ARG A 460 26.35 -8.00 7.72
N PRO A 461 26.55 -6.70 8.00
CA PRO A 461 25.70 -5.62 7.51
C PRO A 461 25.68 -5.54 5.97
N ALA A 462 26.81 -5.79 5.29
CA ALA A 462 26.90 -5.77 3.83
C ALA A 462 26.08 -6.89 3.15
N GLU A 463 25.97 -8.06 3.78
CA GLU A 463 25.12 -9.16 3.31
C GLU A 463 23.65 -8.83 3.58
N ARG A 464 23.33 -8.39 4.80
CA ARG A 464 21.96 -8.06 5.21
C ARG A 464 21.38 -6.87 4.47
N ALA A 465 22.20 -5.91 4.04
CA ALA A 465 21.77 -4.81 3.18
C ALA A 465 21.12 -5.28 1.86
N ARG A 466 21.46 -6.48 1.38
CA ARG A 466 20.91 -7.07 0.15
C ARG A 466 19.66 -7.92 0.39
N ALA A 467 19.30 -8.16 1.65
CA ALA A 467 18.10 -8.91 2.01
C ALA A 467 16.83 -8.08 1.80
N TYR A 468 15.74 -8.75 1.49
CA TYR A 468 14.40 -8.17 1.47
C TYR A 468 13.76 -8.20 2.88
N PRO A 469 12.76 -7.35 3.16
CA PRO A 469 12.13 -7.29 4.48
C PRO A 469 11.61 -8.64 5.00
N HIS A 470 11.05 -9.47 4.12
CA HIS A 470 10.51 -10.78 4.47
C HIS A 470 11.59 -11.85 4.76
N GLU A 471 12.87 -11.54 4.55
CA GLU A 471 14.01 -12.41 4.85
C GLU A 471 14.66 -12.09 6.21
N LEU A 472 14.14 -11.10 6.94
CA LEU A 472 14.65 -10.65 8.24
C LEU A 472 13.79 -11.15 9.41
N SER A 473 14.41 -11.33 10.58
CA SER A 473 13.65 -11.51 11.82
C SER A 473 12.96 -10.21 12.23
N GLY A 474 11.95 -10.27 13.10
CA GLY A 474 11.25 -9.06 13.60
C GLY A 474 12.21 -8.03 14.22
N GLY A 475 13.13 -8.47 15.09
CA GLY A 475 14.15 -7.60 15.66
C GLY A 475 15.12 -7.01 14.63
N MET A 476 15.52 -7.78 13.62
CA MET A 476 16.34 -7.25 12.51
C MET A 476 15.58 -6.21 11.69
N ALA A 477 14.32 -6.47 11.36
CA ALA A 477 13.46 -5.52 10.65
C ALA A 477 13.28 -4.23 11.47
N GLN A 478 13.14 -4.33 12.79
CA GLN A 478 13.06 -3.18 13.70
C GLN A 478 14.34 -2.36 13.68
N ARG A 479 15.51 -2.99 13.81
CA ARG A 479 16.82 -2.33 13.71
C ARG A 479 17.00 -1.63 12.36
N ILE A 480 16.57 -2.26 11.25
CA ILE A 480 16.58 -1.63 9.93
C ILE A 480 15.66 -0.41 9.86
N ALA A 481 14.45 -0.48 10.43
CA ALA A 481 13.53 0.64 10.47
C ALA A 481 14.12 1.82 11.26
N ILE A 482 14.80 1.54 12.38
CA ILE A 482 15.55 2.52 13.17
C ILE A 482 16.70 3.13 12.34
N ALA A 483 17.55 2.30 11.70
CA ALA A 483 18.65 2.76 10.85
C ALA A 483 18.17 3.68 9.72
N ARG A 484 17.03 3.35 9.10
CA ARG A 484 16.39 4.18 8.07
C ARG A 484 15.89 5.50 8.63
N ALA A 485 15.28 5.51 9.81
CA ALA A 485 14.82 6.74 10.46
C ALA A 485 15.99 7.68 10.84
N LEU A 486 17.14 7.12 11.21
CA LEU A 486 18.34 7.86 11.59
C LEU A 486 19.21 8.33 10.42
N SER A 487 18.85 7.99 9.18
CA SER A 487 19.72 8.21 8.02
C SER A 487 20.17 9.66 7.82
N CYS A 488 19.41 10.65 8.31
CA CYS A 488 19.77 12.06 8.22
C CYS A 488 20.01 12.73 9.59
N ASN A 489 20.22 11.96 10.66
CA ASN A 489 20.45 12.45 12.03
C ASN A 489 19.36 13.44 12.51
N PRO A 490 18.11 12.97 12.66
CA PRO A 490 16.98 13.84 13.01
C PRO A 490 17.12 14.44 14.41
N SER A 491 16.68 15.68 14.59
CA SER A 491 16.58 16.32 15.91
C SER A 491 15.48 15.74 16.80
N LEU A 492 14.42 15.18 16.18
CA LEU A 492 13.30 14.53 16.85
C LEU A 492 13.05 13.16 16.24
N LEU A 493 13.01 12.12 17.07
CA LEU A 493 12.59 10.77 16.69
C LEU A 493 11.27 10.42 17.37
N ILE A 494 10.27 10.06 16.58
CA ILE A 494 8.99 9.51 17.08
C ILE A 494 9.06 8.00 16.97
N ALA A 495 9.07 7.29 18.09
CA ALA A 495 9.09 5.83 18.11
C ALA A 495 7.71 5.33 18.54
N ASP A 496 6.93 4.81 17.59
CA ASP A 496 5.58 4.32 17.86
C ASP A 496 5.60 2.83 18.15
N GLU A 497 5.38 2.46 19.41
CA GLU A 497 5.35 1.08 19.89
C GLU A 497 6.54 0.23 19.40
N PRO A 498 7.79 0.72 19.52
CA PRO A 498 8.95 0.16 18.82
C PRO A 498 9.42 -1.20 19.35
N THR A 499 8.87 -1.68 20.47
CA THR A 499 9.21 -2.96 21.09
C THR A 499 8.05 -3.95 21.07
N THR A 500 6.91 -3.57 20.48
CA THR A 500 5.74 -4.44 20.42
C THR A 500 6.02 -5.67 19.56
N ALA A 501 5.51 -6.83 20.00
CA ALA A 501 5.67 -8.12 19.33
C ALA A 501 7.13 -8.65 19.26
N LEU A 502 8.04 -8.12 20.09
CA LEU A 502 9.38 -8.66 20.30
C LEU A 502 9.43 -9.49 21.59
N ASP A 503 10.36 -10.45 21.65
CA ASP A 503 10.66 -11.14 22.91
C ASP A 503 11.36 -10.20 23.89
N VAL A 504 11.30 -10.53 25.18
CA VAL A 504 11.80 -9.67 26.28
C VAL A 504 13.29 -9.36 26.13
N THR A 505 14.09 -10.31 25.62
CA THR A 505 15.53 -10.11 25.42
C THR A 505 15.78 -9.11 24.30
N VAL A 506 15.19 -9.32 23.13
CA VAL A 506 15.34 -8.40 21.99
C VAL A 506 14.77 -7.02 22.32
N GLN A 507 13.67 -6.93 23.09
CA GLN A 507 13.14 -5.67 23.57
C GLN A 507 14.20 -4.86 24.33
N GLN A 508 14.90 -5.47 25.29
CA GLN A 508 15.94 -4.79 26.07
C GLN A 508 17.08 -4.30 25.17
N GLU A 509 17.54 -5.14 24.24
CA GLU A 509 18.59 -4.72 23.29
C GLU A 509 18.16 -3.55 22.39
N ILE A 510 16.87 -3.41 22.09
CA ILE A 510 16.33 -2.28 21.33
C ILE A 510 16.27 -1.02 22.19
N LEU A 511 15.90 -1.12 23.48
CA LEU A 511 15.89 0.02 24.39
C LEU A 511 17.31 0.56 24.63
N ASP A 512 18.29 -0.33 24.82
CA ASP A 512 19.71 0.04 24.91
C ASP A 512 20.19 0.76 23.64
N LEU A 513 19.82 0.23 22.47
CA LEU A 513 20.11 0.88 21.20
C LEU A 513 19.54 2.31 21.15
N PHE A 514 18.30 2.55 21.60
CA PHE A 514 17.75 3.90 21.63
C PHE A 514 18.52 4.85 22.55
N ARG A 515 18.98 4.38 23.73
CA ARG A 515 19.82 5.18 24.65
C ARG A 515 21.14 5.56 24.00
N ASP A 516 21.85 4.57 23.45
CA ASP A 516 23.13 4.79 22.77
C ASP A 516 23.00 5.81 21.62
N LEU A 517 21.93 5.70 20.84
CA LEU A 517 21.65 6.63 19.74
C LEU A 517 21.23 8.01 20.24
N GLN A 518 20.49 8.11 21.34
CA GLN A 518 20.15 9.40 21.94
C GLN A 518 21.41 10.13 22.41
N ASP A 519 22.29 9.44 23.13
CA ASP A 519 23.54 9.98 23.65
C ASP A 519 24.48 10.40 22.51
N GLU A 520 24.56 9.59 21.45
CA GLU A 520 25.41 9.88 20.29
C GLU A 520 24.91 11.09 19.48
N PHE A 521 23.60 11.15 19.20
CA PHE A 521 23.03 12.16 18.29
C PHE A 521 22.44 13.38 18.99
N GLY A 522 22.27 13.35 20.32
CA GLY A 522 21.65 14.41 21.10
C GLY A 522 20.21 14.70 20.68
N MET A 523 19.48 13.67 20.22
CA MET A 523 18.13 13.80 19.67
C MET A 523 17.06 13.75 20.76
N ALA A 524 15.97 14.48 20.56
CA ALA A 524 14.75 14.34 21.36
C ALA A 524 13.99 13.09 20.91
N ILE A 525 13.40 12.34 21.85
CA ILE A 525 12.61 11.14 21.53
C ILE A 525 11.19 11.29 22.08
N LEU A 526 10.20 11.14 21.21
CA LEU A 526 8.81 10.87 21.61
C LEU A 526 8.59 9.36 21.57
N PHE A 527 8.64 8.72 22.73
CA PHE A 527 8.50 7.28 22.87
C PHE A 527 7.05 6.90 23.17
N VAL A 528 6.34 6.38 22.18
CA VAL A 528 4.94 5.97 22.33
C VAL A 528 4.89 4.49 22.71
N THR A 529 4.23 4.17 23.82
CA THR A 529 4.06 2.78 24.26
C THR A 529 2.76 2.62 25.03
N HIS A 530 2.27 1.39 25.16
CA HIS A 530 1.20 1.06 26.11
C HIS A 530 1.75 0.39 27.39
N ASP A 531 3.03 0.05 27.42
CA ASP A 531 3.70 -0.57 28.56
C ASP A 531 4.41 0.49 29.41
N LEU A 532 3.92 0.68 30.64
CA LEU A 532 4.52 1.59 31.60
C LEU A 532 5.90 1.13 32.08
N ALA A 533 6.16 -0.18 32.19
CA ALA A 533 7.47 -0.68 32.61
C ALA A 533 8.55 -0.33 31.57
N VAL A 534 8.22 -0.47 30.27
CA VAL A 534 9.10 -0.02 29.19
C VAL A 534 9.31 1.49 29.24
N ALA A 535 8.24 2.26 29.47
CA ALA A 535 8.36 3.72 29.59
C ALA A 535 9.24 4.13 30.79
N ALA A 536 9.15 3.42 31.91
CA ALA A 536 9.96 3.69 33.10
C ALA A 536 11.45 3.46 32.87
N ASP A 537 11.77 2.51 31.99
CA ASP A 537 13.15 2.12 31.70
C ASP A 537 13.86 3.17 30.82
N ILE A 538 13.16 3.76 29.84
CA ILE A 538 13.78 4.60 28.81
C ILE A 538 13.44 6.11 28.88
N CYS A 539 12.33 6.49 29.52
CA CYS A 539 11.86 7.88 29.47
C CYS A 539 12.37 8.72 30.66
N ASP A 540 12.55 10.02 30.44
CA ASP A 540 12.79 11.00 31.52
C ASP A 540 11.46 11.47 32.14
N ARG A 541 10.47 11.68 31.27
CA ARG A 541 9.12 12.14 31.61
C ARG A 541 8.08 11.26 30.92
N ILE A 542 6.92 11.11 31.56
CA ILE A 542 5.79 10.36 31.01
C ILE A 542 4.57 11.25 30.97
N SER A 543 3.90 11.25 29.82
CA SER A 543 2.58 11.82 29.57
C SER A 543 1.57 10.69 29.41
N VAL A 544 0.64 10.59 30.35
CA VAL A 544 -0.45 9.62 30.32
C VAL A 544 -1.64 10.22 29.56
N MET A 545 -2.12 9.49 28.56
CA MET A 545 -3.20 9.88 27.66
C MET A 545 -4.39 8.93 27.82
N TYR A 546 -5.57 9.49 28.02
CA TYR A 546 -6.82 8.75 28.13
C TYR A 546 -7.89 9.36 27.22
N ALA A 547 -8.49 8.52 26.38
CA ALA A 547 -9.60 8.89 25.50
C ALA A 547 -9.40 10.24 24.79
N GLY A 548 -8.22 10.52 24.23
CA GLY A 548 -7.95 11.76 23.48
C GLY A 548 -7.43 12.96 24.29
N GLU A 549 -7.31 12.84 25.62
CA GLU A 549 -6.82 13.91 26.50
C GLU A 549 -5.57 13.48 27.26
N MET A 550 -4.69 14.45 27.55
CA MET A 550 -3.65 14.26 28.56
C MET A 550 -4.27 14.35 29.94
N VAL A 551 -4.09 13.30 30.72
CA VAL A 551 -4.64 13.20 32.08
C VAL A 551 -3.59 13.44 33.16
N GLU A 552 -2.33 13.12 32.89
CA GLU A 552 -1.23 13.33 33.82
C GLU A 552 0.10 13.40 33.10
N MET A 553 1.00 14.29 33.53
CA MET A 553 2.38 14.35 33.07
C MET A 553 3.33 14.67 34.23
N ALA A 554 4.38 13.87 34.38
CA ALA A 554 5.39 14.03 35.42
C ALA A 554 6.72 13.38 35.01
N GLY A 555 7.79 13.64 35.76
CA GLY A 555 9.01 12.83 35.70
C GLY A 555 8.72 11.38 36.12
N VAL A 556 9.43 10.41 35.54
CA VAL A 556 9.16 8.97 35.74
C VAL A 556 9.08 8.60 37.21
N ASN A 557 10.07 8.97 38.02
CA ASN A 557 10.10 8.66 39.45
C ASN A 557 8.86 9.16 40.18
N ALA A 558 8.42 10.39 39.91
CA ALA A 558 7.26 11.00 40.56
C ALA A 558 5.94 10.37 40.11
N LEU A 559 5.85 9.98 38.83
CA LEU A 559 4.67 9.31 38.28
C LEU A 559 4.45 7.93 38.92
N PHE A 560 5.52 7.16 39.10
CA PHE A 560 5.45 5.79 39.65
C PHE A 560 5.26 5.76 41.16
N SER A 561 5.94 6.66 41.90
CA SER A 561 5.89 6.69 43.37
C SER A 561 4.61 7.33 43.93
N ASP A 562 4.10 8.36 43.27
CA ASP A 562 2.97 9.16 43.75
C ASP A 562 2.03 9.54 42.60
N PRO A 563 1.39 8.59 41.88
CA PRO A 563 0.49 8.93 40.76
C PRO A 563 -0.68 9.81 41.23
N ARG A 564 -1.06 10.85 40.49
CA ARG A 564 -2.09 11.83 40.94
C ARG A 564 -3.44 11.68 40.24
N HIS A 565 -3.48 11.01 39.10
CA HIS A 565 -4.72 10.71 38.41
C HIS A 565 -5.17 9.25 38.70
N PRO A 566 -6.44 9.00 39.06
CA PRO A 566 -6.95 7.65 39.33
C PRO A 566 -6.72 6.64 38.19
N TYR A 567 -6.78 7.09 36.94
CA TYR A 567 -6.42 6.27 35.77
C TYR A 567 -4.95 5.84 35.79
N THR A 568 -4.00 6.75 36.05
CA THR A 568 -2.57 6.45 36.13
C THR A 568 -2.30 5.43 37.23
N ARG A 569 -2.90 5.61 38.42
CA ARG A 569 -2.84 4.62 39.50
C ARG A 569 -3.39 3.26 39.04
N GLY A 570 -4.53 3.26 38.34
CA GLY A 570 -5.13 2.04 37.80
C GLY A 570 -4.20 1.30 36.83
N LEU A 571 -3.51 2.02 35.94
CA LEU A 571 -2.54 1.43 35.01
C LEU A 571 -1.33 0.83 35.75
N LEU A 572 -0.78 1.56 36.73
CA LEU A 572 0.35 1.07 37.54
C LEU A 572 -0.04 -0.16 38.37
N SER A 573 -1.26 -0.17 38.94
CA SER A 573 -1.75 -1.29 39.74
C SER A 573 -1.97 -2.55 38.89
N ALA A 574 -2.27 -2.40 37.60
CA ALA A 574 -2.48 -3.51 36.68
C ALA A 574 -1.17 -4.14 36.19
N MET A 575 -0.01 -3.58 36.54
CA MET A 575 1.28 -4.16 36.19
C MET A 575 1.60 -5.37 37.09
N PRO A 576 2.17 -6.46 36.54
CA PRO A 576 2.61 -7.59 37.34
C PRO A 576 3.80 -7.21 38.22
N HIS A 577 3.66 -7.38 39.54
CA HIS A 577 4.73 -7.15 40.51
C HIS A 577 5.50 -8.46 40.73
N ALA A 578 6.84 -8.41 40.67
CA ALA A 578 7.69 -9.60 40.79
C ALA A 578 7.66 -10.28 42.17
N ALA A 579 7.11 -9.61 43.19
CA ALA A 579 7.18 -10.05 44.59
C ALA A 579 6.09 -11.06 45.00
N ASP A 580 4.94 -11.08 44.33
CA ASP A 580 3.78 -11.85 44.79
C ASP A 580 3.48 -13.07 43.90
N ARG A 581 3.33 -14.24 44.54
CA ARG A 581 2.84 -15.46 43.90
C ARG A 581 1.37 -15.32 43.53
N ASN A 582 1.12 -14.72 42.36
CA ASN A 582 -0.09 -14.83 41.54
C ASN A 582 -1.43 -14.37 42.18
N PRO A 583 -1.52 -13.18 42.83
CA PRO A 583 -2.82 -12.58 43.11
C PRO A 583 -3.50 -12.14 41.80
N PRO A 584 -4.85 -12.11 41.74
CA PRO A 584 -5.56 -11.58 40.59
C PRO A 584 -5.17 -10.11 40.38
N LEU A 585 -4.62 -9.79 39.21
CA LEU A 585 -4.21 -8.43 38.88
C LEU A 585 -5.42 -7.50 38.90
N PRO A 586 -5.38 -6.38 39.64
CA PRO A 586 -6.48 -5.43 39.64
C PRO A 586 -6.61 -4.83 38.24
N THR A 587 -7.82 -4.88 37.68
CA THR A 587 -8.14 -4.37 36.35
C THR A 587 -8.95 -3.08 36.45
N ILE A 588 -8.71 -2.15 35.52
CA ILE A 588 -9.53 -0.95 35.40
C ILE A 588 -10.88 -1.36 34.80
N ARG A 589 -11.96 -1.20 35.57
CA ARG A 589 -13.31 -1.63 35.17
C ARG A 589 -13.78 -0.97 33.88
N GLY A 590 -14.58 -1.68 33.09
CA GLY A 590 -15.18 -1.17 31.86
C GLY A 590 -14.19 -0.97 30.71
N ASN A 591 -14.66 -0.40 29.61
CA ASN A 591 -13.88 -0.16 28.39
C ASN A 591 -13.68 1.33 28.15
N VAL A 592 -12.64 1.72 27.41
CA VAL A 592 -12.49 3.11 26.91
C VAL A 592 -13.73 3.49 26.12
N PRO A 593 -14.37 4.64 26.41
CA PRO A 593 -15.46 5.16 25.60
C PRO A 593 -15.03 5.32 24.14
N ARG A 594 -15.92 5.00 23.20
CA ARG A 594 -15.63 5.19 21.78
C ARG A 594 -15.46 6.70 21.49
N PRO A 595 -14.61 7.08 20.51
CA PRO A 595 -14.59 8.45 20.02
C PRO A 595 -16.00 8.93 19.67
N GLY A 596 -16.37 10.12 20.14
CA GLY A 596 -17.71 10.71 19.95
C GLY A 596 -18.73 10.37 21.04
N SER A 597 -18.48 9.36 21.88
CA SER A 597 -19.32 9.03 23.05
C SER A 597 -18.63 9.41 24.37
N TRP A 598 -17.82 10.46 24.36
CA TRP A 598 -17.08 10.89 25.55
C TRP A 598 -18.00 11.62 26.54
N PRO A 599 -17.80 11.43 27.86
CA PRO A 599 -18.45 12.25 28.87
C PRO A 599 -18.14 13.75 28.67
N ALA A 600 -19.10 14.62 28.98
CA ALA A 600 -18.96 16.07 28.84
C ALA A 600 -17.93 16.68 29.82
N GLY A 601 -17.71 16.04 30.97
CA GLY A 601 -16.73 16.44 31.97
C GLY A 601 -15.44 15.62 31.93
N CYS A 602 -15.05 15.04 33.06
CA CYS A 602 -13.92 14.11 33.14
C CYS A 602 -14.20 12.87 32.29
N ARG A 603 -13.37 12.60 31.28
CA ARG A 603 -13.56 11.44 30.38
C ARG A 603 -13.46 10.10 31.10
N PHE A 604 -12.74 10.06 32.22
CA PHE A 604 -12.57 8.86 33.04
C PHE A 604 -13.68 8.66 34.08
N SER A 605 -14.66 9.58 34.19
CA SER A 605 -15.71 9.55 35.23
C SER A 605 -16.41 8.19 35.36
N ASN A 606 -16.79 7.57 34.24
CA ASN A 606 -17.52 6.31 34.19
C ASN A 606 -16.72 5.08 34.69
N ARG A 607 -15.39 5.22 34.82
CA ARG A 607 -14.47 4.14 35.25
C ARG A 607 -13.71 4.52 36.53
N CYS A 608 -14.00 5.69 37.12
CA CYS A 608 -13.27 6.23 38.25
C CYS A 608 -13.94 5.86 39.58
N ASP A 609 -13.26 5.09 40.41
CA ASP A 609 -13.71 4.77 41.78
C ASP A 609 -13.80 6.00 42.71
N PHE A 610 -13.23 7.14 42.28
CA PHE A 610 -13.18 8.39 43.03
C PHE A 610 -14.08 9.49 42.45
N TYR A 611 -15.02 9.14 41.56
CA TYR A 611 -15.94 10.07 40.93
C TYR A 611 -16.73 10.91 41.96
N ARG A 612 -16.84 12.23 41.70
CA ARG A 612 -17.64 13.16 42.50
C ARG A 612 -18.70 13.81 41.59
N PRO A 613 -20.00 13.53 41.83
CA PRO A 613 -21.09 14.19 41.10
C PRO A 613 -20.98 15.72 41.13
N GLY A 614 -21.33 16.37 40.03
CA GLY A 614 -21.27 17.82 39.83
C GLY A 614 -19.85 18.34 39.51
N ALA A 615 -18.84 17.94 40.29
CA ALA A 615 -17.46 18.40 40.09
C ALA A 615 -16.80 17.70 38.88
N CYS A 616 -17.00 16.40 38.72
CA CYS A 616 -16.46 15.61 37.61
C CYS A 616 -17.27 15.71 36.31
N ASP A 617 -18.47 16.28 36.35
CA ASP A 617 -19.37 16.40 35.19
C ASP A 617 -19.11 17.65 34.34
N ARG A 618 -18.19 18.51 34.80
CA ARG A 618 -17.73 19.72 34.10
C ARG A 618 -16.34 19.49 33.50
N LEU A 619 -15.98 20.31 32.52
CA LEU A 619 -14.65 20.28 31.90
C LEU A 619 -13.56 20.43 32.99
N VAL A 620 -12.65 19.47 33.04
CA VAL A 620 -11.54 19.48 34.01
C VAL A 620 -10.31 20.03 33.30
N PRO A 621 -9.77 21.19 33.71
CA PRO A 621 -8.55 21.74 33.11
C PRO A 621 -7.33 20.91 33.53
N LEU A 622 -6.31 20.91 32.68
CA LEU A 622 -4.98 20.41 33.02
C LEU A 622 -4.27 21.47 33.89
N THR A 623 -3.93 21.15 35.13
CA THR A 623 -3.35 22.12 36.09
C THR A 623 -2.06 21.63 36.73
N GLY A 624 -1.23 22.58 37.18
CA GLY A 624 0.00 22.35 37.95
C GLY A 624 1.24 23.03 37.35
N SER A 625 2.35 23.01 38.09
CA SER A 625 3.66 23.55 37.66
C SER A 625 4.73 22.47 37.87
N GLY A 626 5.39 22.04 36.80
CA GLY A 626 6.31 20.89 36.78
C GLY A 626 5.63 19.52 36.75
N ARG A 627 4.46 19.37 37.38
CA ARG A 627 3.57 18.22 37.27
C ARG A 627 2.19 18.69 36.81
N LEU A 628 1.67 18.08 35.75
CA LEU A 628 0.38 18.43 35.19
C LEU A 628 -0.63 17.31 35.44
N VAL A 629 -1.81 17.64 35.94
CA VAL A 629 -2.87 16.65 36.24
C VAL A 629 -4.23 17.20 35.83
N ARG A 630 -5.04 16.38 35.16
CA ARG A 630 -6.41 16.71 34.76
C ARG A 630 -7.40 16.02 35.72
N CYS A 631 -7.35 16.38 37.00
CA CYS A 631 -8.23 15.80 38.02
C CYS A 631 -8.63 16.84 39.07
N VAL A 632 -9.93 16.99 39.32
CA VAL A 632 -10.46 17.90 40.35
C VAL A 632 -10.10 17.47 41.78
N ARG A 633 -9.65 16.23 41.97
CA ARG A 633 -9.30 15.65 43.28
C ARG A 633 -7.82 15.31 43.43
N ALA A 634 -6.95 15.82 42.55
CA ALA A 634 -5.51 15.52 42.55
C ALA A 634 -4.81 15.83 43.90
N GLY A 635 -5.28 16.87 44.61
CA GLY A 635 -4.77 17.25 45.93
C GLY A 635 -5.46 16.57 47.12
N GLU A 636 -6.57 15.86 46.90
CA GLU A 636 -7.40 15.28 47.97
C GLU A 636 -7.17 13.77 48.15
N ILE A 637 -6.69 13.07 47.11
CA ILE A 637 -6.63 11.60 47.10
C ILE A 637 -5.16 11.17 47.23
N GLU A 638 -4.85 10.40 48.27
CA GLU A 638 -3.62 9.62 48.32
C GLU A 638 -3.77 8.36 47.45
N LEU A 639 -3.08 8.37 46.32
CA LEU A 639 -3.08 7.28 45.36
C LEU A 639 -1.70 6.60 45.44
N ARG A 640 -1.35 5.98 46.57
CA ARG A 640 -0.11 5.20 46.64
C ARG A 640 -0.20 4.05 45.63
N ALA A 641 0.86 3.85 44.85
CA ALA A 641 1.02 2.60 44.09
C ALA A 641 1.06 1.45 45.11
N ALA A 642 0.37 0.34 44.81
CA ALA A 642 0.53 -0.86 45.62
C ALA A 642 2.01 -1.26 45.56
N SER A 643 2.65 -1.39 46.72
CA SER A 643 4.05 -1.79 46.87
C SER A 643 4.27 -3.24 46.45
#